data_AF-A0A947CFK1-F1
#
_entry.id   AF-A0A947CFK1-F1
#
_cell.length_a   1.000
_cell.length_b   1.000
_cell.length_c   1.000
_cell.angle_alpha   90.00
_cell.angle_beta   90.00
_cell.angle_gamma   90.00
#
_symmetry.space_group_name_H-M   'P 1'
#
loop_
_entity.id
_entity.type
_entity.pdbx_description
1 polymer ?
#
loop_
_entity_poly.entity_id
_entity_poly.type
_entity_poly.pdbx_seq_one_letter_code
_entity_poly.pdbx_strand_id
1 'polypeptide(L)'
;ELHLGPIDDYDDAWVNGRHVGSEHRSGQWQQARTYAIPRGVLRAGRNVIAVRVLDTGGLGGINGNASQLRLTAGATTVDLAGTWQFARGEAMSQIGSLPAGVNFGPNTATVLFNGMIAPLTPYTIRGAIWYQGESNRTRAEQYRRLFPAMITDWRRQWGIGDFPFYYVQIAPFRYGGDTGQAAALREAQMMTLSVPNTGMAVTMDIGNPADIHPKNKHDVGHRLALLARRHTYGERGLAASGPLYRDHAVEGNAIRLRFDHTDGGLELRQSRKRVFWIAGDDRRFAPADARVVGDSVVVTCAGVARPVAVRYAWEAAAEGTLFNGAGLPASSFRTDDWEGPLPPVTNEAEARSYRTDEPGFVPLFNERDLTGWVNVNGAPSTWNVQDGVIACSGIPTGVLRTEMQYENFILELEWRHLRAGGNAGVFVWSDPLPAKGQPYTRGIEVQVLDGQEGSWYTSDGDIFPIHGARMTPENGRGGSRAFPTEARSNAAPLWNHYRIEGKDGSITLAVNGTVVTRGHDASPRKGYICLESEGSPVEFRRILIKPLPSSDGLSADAVADEARGFRSLYSGVDFDGWKYTPEHAGHWTAANWKIAFDGVGPDLWTEESFGDFELRCDWRWAGEAVEGERPVVLPNGDQPGTTVRVMDAGDSGIYLRGSSKSQVNIWCWPIGSGEVYGYRTDRSMPADVRAGVTPRVAADAPIGEWNRFEITMVGEELTVVLNGQTVLDHARLPGVAARGPIALQRHGAPIEFANVFIRTLD
;
A
#
# COMPACT_ATOMS: atom_id res chain seq x y z
N GLU A 1 -40.00 -15.01 -53.57
CA GLU A 1 -38.85 -14.44 -52.87
C GLU A 1 -38.53 -13.07 -53.45
N LEU A 2 -38.20 -12.12 -52.60
CA LEU A 2 -37.71 -10.79 -52.95
C LEU A 2 -36.18 -10.82 -52.85
N HIS A 3 -35.48 -10.56 -53.95
CA HIS A 3 -34.03 -10.45 -53.99
C HIS A 3 -33.66 -8.99 -54.23
N LEU A 4 -32.87 -8.41 -53.34
CA LEU A 4 -32.49 -6.99 -53.39
C LEU A 4 -30.99 -6.80 -53.63
N GLY A 5 -30.21 -7.87 -53.71
CA GLY A 5 -28.74 -7.77 -53.74
C GLY A 5 -28.18 -7.26 -52.40
N PRO A 6 -26.87 -6.96 -52.34
CA PRO A 6 -26.26 -6.32 -51.17
C PRO A 6 -26.90 -4.98 -50.81
N ILE A 7 -27.17 -4.76 -49.53
CA ILE A 7 -27.65 -3.51 -48.98
C ILE A 7 -26.69 -3.08 -47.87
N ASP A 8 -26.33 -1.79 -47.87
CA ASP A 8 -25.39 -1.23 -46.90
C ASP A 8 -25.94 -1.30 -45.47
N ASP A 9 -25.11 -1.79 -44.55
CA ASP A 9 -25.39 -2.03 -43.14
C ASP A 9 -26.71 -2.76 -42.79
N TYR A 10 -27.81 -2.02 -42.64
CA TYR A 10 -29.06 -2.55 -42.09
C TYR A 10 -30.26 -2.24 -42.98
N ASP A 11 -31.19 -3.19 -43.07
CA ASP A 11 -32.41 -3.00 -43.85
C ASP A 11 -33.67 -3.64 -43.28
N ASP A 12 -34.80 -3.08 -43.71
CA ASP A 12 -36.14 -3.63 -43.54
C ASP A 12 -36.87 -3.56 -44.90
N ALA A 13 -37.54 -4.64 -45.29
CA ALA A 13 -38.26 -4.75 -46.54
C ALA A 13 -39.75 -4.99 -46.34
N TRP A 14 -40.58 -4.32 -47.14
CA TRP A 14 -42.03 -4.48 -47.18
C TRP A 14 -42.53 -4.72 -48.60
N VAL A 15 -43.58 -5.55 -48.73
CA VAL A 15 -44.34 -5.75 -49.96
C VAL A 15 -45.81 -5.48 -49.67
N ASN A 16 -46.43 -4.56 -50.41
CA ASN A 16 -47.80 -4.08 -50.21
C ASN A 16 -48.10 -3.69 -48.75
N GLY A 17 -47.14 -3.06 -48.08
CA GLY A 17 -47.26 -2.61 -46.68
C GLY A 17 -47.05 -3.70 -45.63
N ARG A 18 -46.81 -4.95 -46.02
CA ARG A 18 -46.48 -6.05 -45.10
C ARG A 18 -44.97 -6.26 -45.03
N HIS A 19 -44.42 -6.27 -43.82
CA HIS A 19 -42.99 -6.56 -43.59
C HIS A 19 -42.69 -8.00 -44.02
N VAL A 20 -41.62 -8.17 -44.79
CA VAL A 20 -41.22 -9.47 -45.36
C VAL A 20 -39.83 -9.91 -44.92
N GLY A 21 -39.03 -9.02 -44.31
CA GLY A 21 -37.73 -9.37 -43.74
C GLY A 21 -36.89 -8.18 -43.35
N SER A 22 -35.80 -8.48 -42.62
CA SER A 22 -34.80 -7.51 -42.19
C SER A 22 -33.42 -8.16 -42.04
N GLU A 23 -32.37 -7.35 -42.03
CA GLU A 23 -31.02 -7.73 -41.61
C GLU A 23 -30.46 -6.63 -40.72
N HIS A 24 -30.33 -6.91 -39.43
CA HIS A 24 -29.91 -5.95 -38.40
C HIS A 24 -28.57 -6.32 -37.74
N ARG A 25 -27.84 -7.31 -38.28
CA ARG A 25 -26.51 -7.68 -37.78
C ARG A 25 -25.43 -6.80 -38.40
N SER A 26 -24.52 -6.29 -37.57
CA SER A 26 -23.43 -5.43 -38.01
C SER A 26 -22.47 -6.16 -38.95
N GLY A 27 -21.85 -5.42 -39.87
CA GLY A 27 -20.83 -5.95 -40.79
C GLY A 27 -21.37 -6.75 -41.98
N GLN A 28 -22.69 -6.72 -42.24
CA GLN A 28 -23.32 -7.45 -43.35
C GLN A 28 -23.49 -6.62 -44.62
N TRP A 29 -22.74 -5.52 -44.79
CA TRP A 29 -22.90 -4.55 -45.88
C TRP A 29 -22.69 -5.11 -47.30
N GLN A 30 -21.95 -6.22 -47.47
CA GLN A 30 -21.79 -6.92 -48.76
C GLN A 30 -22.75 -8.11 -48.97
N GLN A 31 -23.51 -8.51 -47.96
CA GLN A 31 -24.31 -9.73 -48.02
C GLN A 31 -25.56 -9.52 -48.88
N ALA A 32 -25.82 -10.39 -49.86
CA ALA A 32 -27.04 -10.26 -50.67
C ALA A 32 -28.31 -10.53 -49.84
N ARG A 33 -29.30 -9.63 -49.92
CA ARG A 33 -30.58 -9.77 -49.20
C ARG A 33 -31.60 -10.55 -50.03
N THR A 34 -32.15 -11.60 -49.43
CA THR A 34 -33.24 -12.39 -49.99
C THR A 34 -34.28 -12.66 -48.92
N TYR A 35 -35.53 -12.27 -49.19
CA TYR A 35 -36.64 -12.39 -48.24
C TYR A 35 -37.78 -13.24 -48.80
N ALA A 36 -38.26 -14.18 -48.00
CA ALA A 36 -39.44 -14.96 -48.34
C ALA A 36 -40.69 -14.07 -48.26
N ILE A 37 -41.48 -14.02 -49.33
CA ILE A 37 -42.75 -13.28 -49.32
C ILE A 37 -43.87 -14.26 -48.95
N PRO A 38 -44.60 -14.03 -47.84
CA PRO A 38 -45.69 -14.91 -47.44
C PRO A 38 -46.79 -15.01 -48.52
N ARG A 39 -47.44 -16.17 -48.59
CA ARG A 39 -48.58 -16.38 -49.50
C ARG A 39 -49.67 -15.35 -49.21
N GLY A 40 -50.23 -14.75 -50.26
CA GLY A 40 -51.31 -13.74 -50.16
C GLY A 40 -50.84 -12.29 -50.03
N VAL A 41 -49.52 -12.04 -49.95
CA VAL A 41 -48.99 -10.66 -49.92
C VAL A 41 -48.92 -10.04 -51.31
N LEU A 42 -48.60 -10.84 -52.34
CA LEU A 42 -48.66 -10.41 -53.74
C LEU A 42 -50.12 -10.40 -54.23
N ARG A 43 -50.46 -9.40 -55.04
CA ARG A 43 -51.78 -9.26 -55.68
C ARG A 43 -51.66 -9.15 -57.19
N ALA A 44 -52.72 -9.48 -57.91
CA ALA A 44 -52.78 -9.27 -59.36
C ALA A 44 -52.65 -7.78 -59.69
N GLY A 45 -51.88 -7.46 -60.74
CA GLY A 45 -51.59 -6.08 -61.15
C GLY A 45 -50.50 -5.42 -60.30
N ARG A 46 -50.74 -4.17 -59.85
CA ARG A 46 -49.71 -3.33 -59.22
C ARG A 46 -49.37 -3.79 -57.79
N ASN A 47 -48.10 -4.11 -57.58
CA ASN A 47 -47.51 -4.36 -56.26
C ASN A 47 -46.55 -3.21 -55.90
N VAL A 48 -46.42 -2.90 -54.61
CA VAL A 48 -45.50 -1.88 -54.10
C VAL A 48 -44.47 -2.55 -53.22
N ILE A 49 -43.19 -2.30 -53.48
CA ILE A 49 -42.07 -2.76 -52.65
C ILE A 49 -41.44 -1.52 -52.04
N ALA A 50 -41.20 -1.56 -50.73
CA ALA A 50 -40.50 -0.52 -50.01
C ALA A 50 -39.34 -1.14 -49.24
N VAL A 51 -38.19 -0.47 -49.26
CA VAL A 51 -36.99 -0.90 -48.52
C VAL A 51 -36.51 0.32 -47.74
N ARG A 52 -36.32 0.14 -46.43
CA ARG A 52 -35.63 1.13 -45.60
C ARG A 52 -34.21 0.65 -45.40
N VAL A 53 -33.26 1.52 -45.70
CA VAL A 53 -31.84 1.29 -45.45
C VAL A 53 -31.39 2.25 -44.36
N LEU A 54 -30.73 1.73 -43.33
CA LEU A 54 -30.04 2.51 -42.32
C LEU A 54 -28.55 2.31 -42.51
N ASP A 55 -27.91 3.32 -43.09
CA ASP A 55 -26.47 3.37 -43.29
C ASP A 55 -25.79 3.98 -42.05
N THR A 56 -24.79 3.28 -41.52
CA THR A 56 -23.97 3.73 -40.40
C THR A 56 -22.61 4.28 -40.83
N GLY A 57 -22.28 4.17 -42.11
CA GLY A 57 -21.18 4.86 -42.76
C GLY A 57 -20.82 4.24 -44.11
N GLY A 58 -20.75 5.05 -45.18
CA GLY A 58 -20.42 4.53 -46.50
C GLY A 58 -21.15 5.31 -47.60
N LEU A 59 -21.41 4.63 -48.72
CA LEU A 59 -22.22 5.17 -49.80
C LEU A 59 -23.72 5.02 -49.50
N GLY A 60 -24.10 4.05 -48.67
CA GLY A 60 -25.48 3.75 -48.31
C GLY A 60 -26.29 3.14 -49.45
N GLY A 61 -27.47 2.60 -49.11
CA GLY A 61 -28.46 2.14 -50.09
C GLY A 61 -28.24 0.71 -50.58
N ILE A 62 -28.83 0.40 -51.75
CA ILE A 62 -28.77 -0.93 -52.38
C ILE A 62 -27.56 -0.96 -53.32
N ASN A 63 -26.52 -1.69 -52.93
CA ASN A 63 -25.21 -1.72 -53.58
C ASN A 63 -25.01 -2.90 -54.55
N GLY A 64 -26.06 -3.70 -54.77
CA GLY A 64 -26.04 -4.84 -55.69
C GLY A 64 -26.10 -4.47 -57.17
N ASN A 65 -25.70 -5.42 -58.00
CA ASN A 65 -25.78 -5.30 -59.46
C ASN A 65 -27.24 -5.47 -59.91
N ALA A 66 -27.63 -4.83 -61.02
CA ALA A 66 -28.99 -4.85 -61.55
C ALA A 66 -29.61 -6.27 -61.65
N SER A 67 -28.83 -7.27 -62.08
CA SER A 67 -29.30 -8.66 -62.20
C SER A 67 -29.68 -9.34 -60.87
N GLN A 68 -29.31 -8.75 -59.73
CA GLN A 68 -29.61 -9.24 -58.39
C GLN A 68 -30.93 -8.69 -57.82
N LEU A 69 -31.46 -7.61 -58.39
CA LEU A 69 -32.75 -7.03 -57.99
C LEU A 69 -33.89 -7.70 -58.75
N ARG A 70 -34.57 -8.65 -58.12
CA ARG A 70 -35.66 -9.39 -58.76
C ARG A 70 -36.69 -9.91 -57.76
N LEU A 71 -37.91 -10.08 -58.26
CA LEU A 71 -39.00 -10.74 -57.56
C LEU A 71 -39.30 -12.08 -58.24
N THR A 72 -39.17 -13.17 -57.49
CA THR A 72 -39.44 -14.53 -58.00
C THR A 72 -40.72 -15.09 -57.36
N ALA A 73 -41.69 -15.52 -58.17
CA ALA A 73 -42.92 -16.16 -57.74
C ALA A 73 -43.22 -17.38 -58.62
N GLY A 74 -42.94 -18.59 -58.10
CA GLY A 74 -43.03 -19.83 -58.87
C GLY A 74 -42.06 -19.80 -60.06
N ALA A 75 -42.56 -20.07 -61.26
CA ALA A 75 -41.77 -20.01 -62.50
C ALA A 75 -41.64 -18.58 -63.08
N THR A 76 -42.27 -17.57 -62.47
CA THR A 76 -42.24 -16.18 -62.95
C THR A 76 -41.18 -15.38 -62.20
N THR A 77 -40.34 -14.66 -62.94
CA THR A 77 -39.38 -13.70 -62.39
C THR A 77 -39.64 -12.33 -62.98
N VAL A 78 -39.69 -11.31 -62.13
CA VAL A 78 -39.85 -9.91 -62.51
C VAL A 78 -38.56 -9.17 -62.13
N ASP A 79 -37.98 -8.47 -63.10
CA ASP A 79 -36.83 -7.59 -62.88
C ASP A 79 -37.25 -6.36 -62.07
N LEU A 80 -36.47 -6.02 -61.04
CA LEU A 80 -36.67 -4.85 -60.20
C LEU A 80 -35.58 -3.79 -60.40
N ALA A 81 -34.65 -4.01 -61.33
CA ALA A 81 -33.66 -3.02 -61.71
C ALA A 81 -34.32 -1.79 -62.34
N GLY A 82 -33.74 -0.62 -62.06
CA GLY A 82 -34.24 0.66 -62.55
C GLY A 82 -34.18 1.73 -61.47
N THR A 83 -34.85 2.85 -61.73
CA THR A 83 -34.88 3.98 -60.82
C THR A 83 -35.92 3.78 -59.72
N TRP A 84 -35.45 3.65 -58.47
CA TRP A 84 -36.32 3.59 -57.30
C TRP A 84 -36.64 5.00 -56.79
N GLN A 85 -37.90 5.24 -56.45
CA GLN A 85 -38.27 6.43 -55.71
C GLN A 85 -37.80 6.28 -54.26
N PHE A 86 -37.11 7.28 -53.73
CA PHE A 86 -36.61 7.25 -52.36
C PHE A 86 -36.81 8.60 -51.67
N ALA A 87 -36.87 8.55 -50.34
CA ALA A 87 -36.77 9.71 -49.47
C ALA A 87 -35.63 9.46 -48.48
N ARG A 88 -34.81 10.48 -48.23
CA ARG A 88 -33.72 10.40 -47.25
C ARG A 88 -34.27 10.74 -45.87
N GLY A 89 -34.06 9.84 -44.91
CA GLY A 89 -34.33 10.12 -43.49
C GLY A 89 -33.32 11.09 -42.88
N GLU A 90 -33.52 11.42 -41.61
CA GLU A 90 -32.61 12.25 -40.83
C GLU A 90 -31.22 11.58 -40.68
N ALA A 91 -30.14 12.37 -40.68
CA ALA A 91 -28.79 11.82 -40.54
C ALA A 91 -28.60 11.21 -39.15
N MET A 92 -27.84 10.11 -39.02
CA MET A 92 -27.60 9.49 -37.70
C MET A 92 -27.03 10.46 -36.66
N SER A 93 -26.23 11.45 -37.09
CA SER A 93 -25.69 12.50 -36.21
C SER A 93 -26.74 13.44 -35.64
N GLN A 94 -27.95 13.45 -36.19
CA GLN A 94 -29.08 14.29 -35.79
C GLN A 94 -30.14 13.50 -35.01
N ILE A 95 -30.04 12.16 -34.97
CA ILE A 95 -30.90 11.32 -34.16
C ILE A 95 -30.34 11.27 -32.74
N GLY A 96 -31.14 11.67 -31.74
CA GLY A 96 -30.74 11.62 -30.32
C GLY A 96 -30.35 10.21 -29.86
N SER A 97 -29.49 10.12 -28.85
CA SER A 97 -29.03 8.85 -28.29
C SER A 97 -30.20 8.01 -27.75
N LEU A 98 -30.14 6.69 -27.97
CA LEU A 98 -31.07 5.75 -27.34
C LEU A 98 -31.00 5.92 -25.81
N PRO A 99 -32.15 5.90 -25.10
CA PRO A 99 -32.14 5.86 -23.64
C PRO A 99 -31.25 4.71 -23.16
N ALA A 100 -30.35 4.99 -22.23
CA ALA A 100 -29.51 3.95 -21.64
C ALA A 100 -30.41 2.86 -21.03
N GLY A 101 -30.18 1.59 -21.42
CA GLY A 101 -30.88 0.47 -20.81
C GLY A 101 -30.60 0.40 -19.30
N VAL A 102 -31.58 -0.03 -18.51
CA VAL A 102 -31.40 -0.26 -17.07
C VAL A 102 -30.47 -1.45 -16.88
N ASN A 103 -29.24 -1.20 -16.43
CA ASN A 103 -28.29 -2.27 -16.13
C ASN A 103 -28.60 -2.86 -14.74
N PHE A 104 -29.18 -4.07 -14.70
CA PHE A 104 -29.45 -4.78 -13.46
C PHE A 104 -28.19 -5.51 -12.98
N GLY A 105 -27.80 -5.29 -11.73
CA GLY A 105 -26.64 -5.94 -11.12
C GLY A 105 -26.96 -6.54 -9.75
N PRO A 106 -25.99 -7.25 -9.13
CA PRO A 106 -26.17 -7.88 -7.81
C PRO A 106 -26.46 -6.87 -6.68
N ASN A 107 -26.15 -5.59 -6.89
CA ASN A 107 -26.43 -4.51 -5.94
C ASN A 107 -27.79 -3.84 -6.17
N THR A 108 -28.52 -4.23 -7.22
CA THR A 108 -29.87 -3.71 -7.49
C THR A 108 -30.87 -4.45 -6.60
N ALA A 109 -31.74 -3.71 -5.93
CA ALA A 109 -32.74 -4.27 -5.02
C ALA A 109 -33.56 -5.38 -5.71
N THR A 110 -33.85 -6.45 -4.97
CA THR A 110 -34.63 -7.63 -5.39
C THR A 110 -33.99 -8.53 -6.46
N VAL A 111 -32.95 -8.08 -7.17
CA VAL A 111 -32.37 -8.84 -8.30
C VAL A 111 -31.85 -10.20 -7.87
N LEU A 112 -31.08 -10.27 -6.77
CA LEU A 112 -30.54 -11.55 -6.28
C LEU A 112 -31.66 -12.52 -5.84
N PHE A 113 -32.70 -12.01 -5.18
CA PHE A 113 -33.84 -12.85 -4.79
C PHE A 113 -34.57 -13.39 -6.03
N ASN A 114 -34.97 -12.51 -6.95
CA ASN A 114 -35.72 -12.90 -8.14
C ASN A 114 -34.91 -13.79 -9.09
N GLY A 115 -33.62 -13.55 -9.23
CA GLY A 115 -32.74 -14.32 -10.10
C GLY A 115 -32.30 -15.66 -9.52
N MET A 116 -32.06 -15.75 -8.21
CA MET A 116 -31.39 -16.91 -7.60
C MET A 116 -32.31 -17.72 -6.67
N ILE A 117 -33.26 -17.08 -5.98
CA ILE A 117 -34.03 -17.71 -4.89
C ILE A 117 -35.47 -17.99 -5.31
N ALA A 118 -36.15 -17.02 -5.93
CA ALA A 118 -37.55 -17.15 -6.34
C ALA A 118 -37.82 -18.38 -7.24
N PRO A 119 -36.94 -18.76 -8.18
CA PRO A 119 -37.15 -19.98 -8.97
C PRO A 119 -37.07 -21.28 -8.16
N LEU A 120 -36.49 -21.23 -6.95
CA LEU A 120 -36.32 -22.38 -6.06
C LEU A 120 -37.48 -22.56 -5.08
N THR A 121 -38.32 -21.54 -4.87
CA THR A 121 -39.42 -21.58 -3.90
C THR A 121 -40.47 -22.68 -4.16
N PRO A 122 -40.69 -23.15 -5.42
CA PRO A 122 -41.60 -24.27 -5.65
C PRO A 122 -41.05 -25.64 -5.20
N TYR A 123 -39.76 -25.76 -4.92
CA TYR A 123 -39.15 -27.03 -4.49
C TYR A 123 -39.24 -27.19 -2.97
N THR A 124 -39.65 -28.37 -2.53
CA THR A 124 -39.62 -28.73 -1.11
C THR A 124 -38.18 -28.78 -0.62
N ILE A 125 -37.87 -28.04 0.44
CA ILE A 125 -36.58 -28.06 1.14
C ILE A 125 -36.77 -28.52 2.58
N ARG A 126 -35.71 -29.09 3.18
CA ARG A 126 -35.69 -29.40 4.61
C ARG A 126 -35.22 -28.22 5.46
N GLY A 127 -34.49 -27.28 4.86
CA GLY A 127 -33.93 -26.11 5.53
C GLY A 127 -32.97 -25.36 4.61
N ALA A 128 -32.37 -24.28 5.12
CA ALA A 128 -31.40 -23.47 4.41
C ALA A 128 -30.07 -23.40 5.18
N ILE A 129 -28.97 -23.36 4.42
CA ILE A 129 -27.63 -23.00 4.91
C ILE A 129 -27.22 -21.70 4.24
N TRP A 130 -26.81 -20.71 5.03
CA TRP A 130 -26.52 -19.36 4.55
C TRP A 130 -25.13 -18.87 4.98
N TYR A 131 -24.28 -18.56 4.00
CA TYR A 131 -22.98 -17.94 4.23
C TYR A 131 -22.90 -16.64 3.43
N GLN A 132 -23.05 -15.50 4.11
CA GLN A 132 -23.02 -14.18 3.47
C GLN A 132 -21.60 -13.62 3.30
N GLY A 133 -21.47 -12.61 2.42
CA GLY A 133 -20.33 -11.69 2.38
C GLY A 133 -20.49 -10.46 3.30
N GLU A 134 -19.57 -9.50 3.19
CA GLU A 134 -19.30 -8.51 4.26
C GLU A 134 -19.56 -7.04 3.89
N SER A 135 -20.14 -6.78 2.72
CA SER A 135 -20.40 -5.41 2.19
C SER A 135 -21.29 -4.53 3.08
N ASN A 136 -21.99 -5.10 4.06
CA ASN A 136 -22.83 -4.39 5.02
C ASN A 136 -22.28 -4.39 6.46
N ARG A 137 -21.01 -4.75 6.67
CA ARG A 137 -20.37 -4.80 8.01
C ARG A 137 -20.52 -3.54 8.85
N THR A 138 -20.56 -2.37 8.22
CA THR A 138 -20.69 -1.07 8.90
C THR A 138 -22.12 -0.76 9.37
N ARG A 139 -23.08 -1.64 9.05
CA ARG A 139 -24.52 -1.41 9.26
C ARG A 139 -25.14 -2.45 10.20
N ALA A 140 -24.40 -2.84 11.25
CA ALA A 140 -24.81 -3.87 12.21
C ALA A 140 -26.22 -3.65 12.78
N GLU A 141 -26.57 -2.41 13.17
CA GLU A 141 -27.91 -2.10 13.69
C GLU A 141 -29.01 -2.34 12.66
N GLN A 142 -28.79 -1.93 11.40
CA GLN A 142 -29.70 -2.22 10.31
C GLN A 142 -29.80 -3.75 10.06
N TYR A 143 -28.66 -4.45 10.16
CA TYR A 143 -28.58 -5.89 9.95
C TYR A 143 -29.39 -6.70 10.97
N ARG A 144 -29.48 -6.23 12.23
CA ARG A 144 -30.36 -6.81 13.27
C ARG A 144 -31.83 -6.86 12.84
N ARG A 145 -32.26 -6.01 11.91
CA ARG A 145 -33.62 -6.01 11.34
C ARG A 145 -33.68 -6.80 10.03
N LEU A 146 -32.72 -6.57 9.14
CA LEU A 146 -32.74 -7.13 7.78
C LEU A 146 -32.59 -8.65 7.77
N PHE A 147 -31.70 -9.22 8.59
CA PHE A 147 -31.43 -10.65 8.51
C PHE A 147 -32.58 -11.52 9.04
N PRO A 148 -33.18 -11.21 10.21
CA PRO A 148 -34.44 -11.85 10.61
C PRO A 148 -35.56 -11.66 9.58
N ALA A 149 -35.71 -10.46 9.00
CA ALA A 149 -36.73 -10.20 7.99
C ALA A 149 -36.56 -11.06 6.73
N MET A 150 -35.32 -11.30 6.29
CA MET A 150 -35.02 -12.19 5.17
C MET A 150 -35.42 -13.64 5.49
N ILE A 151 -35.08 -14.14 6.68
CA ILE A 151 -35.43 -15.50 7.10
C ILE A 151 -36.96 -15.67 7.15
N THR A 152 -37.66 -14.70 7.75
CA THR A 152 -39.13 -14.69 7.81
C THR A 152 -39.76 -14.61 6.41
N ASP A 153 -39.22 -13.79 5.52
CA ASP A 153 -39.70 -13.70 4.14
C ASP A 153 -39.54 -15.02 3.41
N TRP A 154 -38.37 -15.66 3.46
CA TRP A 154 -38.15 -16.95 2.79
C TRP A 154 -39.10 -18.04 3.32
N ARG A 155 -39.29 -18.11 4.64
CA ARG A 155 -40.27 -19.04 5.25
C ARG A 155 -41.69 -18.80 4.73
N ARG A 156 -42.09 -17.54 4.60
CA ARG A 156 -43.38 -17.15 4.01
C ARG A 156 -43.48 -17.57 2.54
N GLN A 157 -42.44 -17.35 1.75
CA GLN A 157 -42.42 -17.67 0.31
C GLN A 157 -42.50 -19.19 0.05
N TRP A 158 -41.87 -20.01 0.89
CA TRP A 158 -41.99 -21.48 0.80
C TRP A 158 -43.30 -22.02 1.38
N GLY A 159 -43.87 -21.37 2.41
CA GLY A 159 -45.15 -21.77 2.99
C GLY A 159 -45.14 -23.10 3.77
N ILE A 160 -43.97 -23.59 4.19
CA ILE A 160 -43.80 -24.89 4.90
C ILE A 160 -43.51 -24.73 6.40
N GLY A 161 -43.84 -23.57 6.97
CA GLY A 161 -43.59 -23.23 8.38
C GLY A 161 -42.15 -22.77 8.65
N ASP A 162 -41.74 -22.82 9.92
CA ASP A 162 -40.42 -22.36 10.37
C ASP A 162 -39.32 -23.39 10.09
N PHE A 163 -39.02 -23.63 8.81
CA PHE A 163 -37.95 -24.57 8.45
C PHE A 163 -36.58 -24.14 9.06
N PRO A 164 -35.71 -25.11 9.40
CA PRO A 164 -34.36 -24.85 9.89
C PRO A 164 -33.54 -23.90 9.02
N PHE A 165 -32.96 -22.87 9.63
CA PHE A 165 -32.12 -21.89 8.94
C PHE A 165 -30.77 -21.75 9.67
N TYR A 166 -29.73 -22.38 9.14
CA TYR A 166 -28.39 -22.35 9.72
C TYR A 166 -27.49 -21.40 8.95
N TYR A 167 -26.71 -20.57 9.64
CA TYR A 167 -25.88 -19.57 9.00
C TYR A 167 -24.48 -19.50 9.58
N VAL A 168 -23.58 -18.89 8.82
CA VAL A 168 -22.17 -18.72 9.20
C VAL A 168 -21.94 -17.29 9.67
N GLN A 169 -21.33 -17.14 10.83
CA GLN A 169 -20.85 -15.86 11.32
C GLN A 169 -19.67 -15.37 10.47
N ILE A 170 -19.58 -14.04 10.23
CA ILE A 170 -18.48 -13.49 9.46
C ILE A 170 -17.12 -13.74 10.13
N ALA A 171 -16.14 -14.16 9.35
CA ALA A 171 -14.83 -14.53 9.84
C ALA A 171 -13.97 -13.30 10.24
N PRO A 172 -12.91 -13.50 11.04
CA PRO A 172 -11.86 -12.50 11.24
C PRO A 172 -11.15 -12.10 9.96
N PHE A 173 -11.08 -10.78 9.69
CA PHE A 173 -10.35 -10.18 8.56
C PHE A 173 -9.93 -8.74 8.88
N ARG A 174 -8.78 -8.30 8.33
CA ARG A 174 -8.25 -6.93 8.51
C ARG A 174 -8.94 -5.95 7.57
N TYR A 175 -10.12 -5.48 7.97
CA TYR A 175 -10.79 -4.35 7.31
C TYR A 175 -10.08 -3.04 7.72
N GLY A 176 -9.27 -2.46 6.85
CA GLY A 176 -8.55 -1.21 7.15
C GLY A 176 -9.47 -0.13 7.75
N GLY A 177 -9.10 0.39 8.93
CA GLY A 177 -9.87 1.41 9.66
C GLY A 177 -11.11 0.90 10.42
N ASP A 178 -11.33 -0.41 10.52
CA ASP A 178 -12.40 -0.97 11.34
C ASP A 178 -12.04 -0.91 12.83
N THR A 179 -12.86 -0.22 13.61
CA THR A 179 -12.69 0.03 15.04
C THR A 179 -13.71 -0.73 15.90
N GLY A 180 -14.31 -1.79 15.34
CA GLY A 180 -15.31 -2.64 16.01
C GLY A 180 -16.60 -2.84 15.20
N GLN A 181 -16.68 -2.35 13.96
CA GLN A 181 -17.87 -2.53 13.12
C GLN A 181 -18.10 -4.01 12.78
N ALA A 182 -17.04 -4.73 12.44
CA ALA A 182 -17.12 -6.18 12.19
C ALA A 182 -17.57 -6.96 13.44
N ALA A 183 -17.08 -6.61 14.64
CA ALA A 183 -17.52 -7.22 15.89
C ALA A 183 -19.01 -6.93 16.19
N ALA A 184 -19.47 -5.70 15.93
CA ALA A 184 -20.88 -5.35 16.05
C ALA A 184 -21.76 -6.14 15.04
N LEU A 185 -21.27 -6.40 13.83
CA LEU A 185 -22.00 -7.26 12.87
C LEU A 185 -22.06 -8.71 13.36
N ARG A 186 -20.97 -9.25 13.93
CA ARG A 186 -20.98 -10.59 14.56
C ARG A 186 -21.99 -10.68 15.69
N GLU A 187 -22.07 -9.66 16.53
CA GLU A 187 -23.08 -9.55 17.58
C GLU A 187 -24.50 -9.55 16.97
N ALA A 188 -24.74 -8.77 15.90
CA ALA A 188 -26.02 -8.77 15.20
C ALA A 188 -26.39 -10.15 14.60
N GLN A 189 -25.41 -10.89 14.08
CA GLN A 189 -25.58 -12.28 13.65
C GLN A 189 -25.93 -13.17 14.84
N MET A 190 -25.21 -13.08 15.97
CA MET A 190 -25.51 -13.85 17.17
C MET A 190 -26.93 -13.57 17.71
N MET A 191 -27.36 -12.31 17.74
CA MET A 191 -28.72 -11.93 18.14
C MET A 191 -29.82 -12.55 17.27
N THR A 192 -29.50 -12.95 16.03
CA THR A 192 -30.45 -13.63 15.13
C THR A 192 -30.81 -15.03 15.62
N LEU A 193 -30.05 -15.63 16.56
CA LEU A 193 -30.43 -16.87 17.25
C LEU A 193 -31.76 -16.79 18.01
N SER A 194 -32.26 -15.57 18.28
CA SER A 194 -33.62 -15.37 18.82
C SER A 194 -34.75 -15.75 17.85
N VAL A 195 -34.45 -15.86 16.55
CA VAL A 195 -35.41 -16.33 15.55
C VAL A 195 -35.56 -17.85 15.66
N PRO A 196 -36.80 -18.40 15.73
CA PRO A 196 -37.01 -19.84 15.90
C PRO A 196 -36.33 -20.69 14.84
N ASN A 197 -35.89 -21.89 15.22
CA ASN A 197 -35.25 -22.88 14.33
C ASN A 197 -34.04 -22.31 13.55
N THR A 198 -33.23 -21.49 14.22
CA THR A 198 -31.96 -21.00 13.68
C THR A 198 -30.76 -21.56 14.42
N GLY A 199 -29.58 -21.45 13.81
CA GLY A 199 -28.31 -21.85 14.40
C GLY A 199 -27.15 -21.18 13.69
N MET A 200 -26.07 -20.92 14.43
CA MET A 200 -24.93 -20.14 13.95
C MET A 200 -23.65 -20.95 14.04
N ALA A 201 -22.98 -21.16 12.91
CA ALA A 201 -21.61 -21.64 12.88
C ALA A 201 -20.66 -20.46 13.11
N VAL A 202 -20.01 -20.44 14.27
CA VAL A 202 -18.94 -19.48 14.60
C VAL A 202 -17.68 -19.84 13.82
N THR A 203 -16.89 -18.86 13.37
CA THR A 203 -15.68 -19.04 12.53
C THR A 203 -14.46 -18.29 13.05
N MET A 204 -14.50 -17.84 14.31
CA MET A 204 -13.49 -16.96 14.92
C MET A 204 -12.07 -17.55 15.00
N ASP A 205 -11.93 -18.87 14.89
CA ASP A 205 -10.68 -19.63 14.97
C ASP A 205 -10.16 -20.12 13.59
N ILE A 206 -10.99 -20.06 12.55
CA ILE A 206 -10.71 -20.60 11.21
C ILE A 206 -10.82 -19.54 10.10
N GLY A 207 -10.78 -18.25 10.48
CA GLY A 207 -10.66 -17.13 9.56
C GLY A 207 -9.24 -16.96 9.02
N ASN A 208 -9.04 -15.97 8.16
CA ASN A 208 -7.72 -15.54 7.73
C ASN A 208 -7.65 -14.00 7.75
N PRO A 209 -6.94 -13.40 8.72
CA PRO A 209 -6.79 -11.95 8.81
C PRO A 209 -6.27 -11.27 7.53
N ALA A 210 -5.51 -11.99 6.69
CA ALA A 210 -4.91 -11.47 5.47
C ALA A 210 -5.69 -11.82 4.19
N ASP A 211 -6.68 -12.71 4.26
CA ASP A 211 -7.49 -13.12 3.10
C ASP A 211 -8.95 -13.27 3.51
N ILE A 212 -9.80 -12.39 2.96
CA ILE A 212 -11.24 -12.39 3.23
C ILE A 212 -11.93 -13.68 2.76
N HIS A 213 -11.28 -14.50 1.94
CA HIS A 213 -11.77 -15.79 1.46
C HIS A 213 -11.08 -16.98 2.15
N PRO A 214 -11.34 -17.26 3.45
CA PRO A 214 -10.65 -18.31 4.18
C PRO A 214 -10.86 -19.68 3.53
N LYS A 215 -9.76 -20.43 3.37
CA LYS A 215 -9.71 -21.70 2.63
C LYS A 215 -10.33 -22.88 3.41
N ASN A 216 -10.36 -22.82 4.74
CA ASN A 216 -10.96 -23.89 5.56
C ASN A 216 -12.50 -23.82 5.51
N LYS A 217 -13.08 -24.32 4.42
CA LYS A 217 -14.54 -24.47 4.27
C LYS A 217 -15.05 -25.79 4.87
N HIS A 218 -14.16 -26.76 5.10
CA HIS A 218 -14.50 -28.05 5.67
C HIS A 218 -15.09 -27.89 7.07
N ASP A 219 -14.39 -27.16 7.96
CA ASP A 219 -14.84 -27.01 9.34
C ASP A 219 -16.08 -26.13 9.47
N VAL A 220 -16.26 -25.17 8.55
CA VAL A 220 -17.52 -24.42 8.43
C VAL A 220 -18.68 -25.39 8.13
N GLY A 221 -18.52 -26.25 7.13
CA GLY A 221 -19.52 -27.25 6.77
C GLY A 221 -19.78 -28.25 7.91
N HIS A 222 -18.73 -28.69 8.60
CA HIS A 222 -18.85 -29.57 9.76
C HIS A 222 -19.69 -28.94 10.88
N ARG A 223 -19.43 -27.67 11.23
CA ARG A 223 -20.20 -26.96 12.27
C ARG A 223 -21.68 -26.80 11.90
N LEU A 224 -21.97 -26.51 10.64
CA LEU A 224 -23.35 -26.48 10.13
C LEU A 224 -24.01 -27.86 10.17
N ALA A 225 -23.25 -28.93 9.89
CA ALA A 225 -23.74 -30.30 9.99
C ALA A 225 -24.06 -30.70 11.44
N LEU A 226 -23.27 -30.26 12.42
CA LEU A 226 -23.57 -30.49 13.84
C LEU A 226 -24.91 -29.85 14.24
N LEU A 227 -25.15 -28.59 13.82
CA LEU A 227 -26.43 -27.91 14.02
C LEU A 227 -27.60 -28.70 13.43
N ALA A 228 -27.47 -29.14 12.17
CA ALA A 228 -28.51 -29.92 11.51
C ALA A 228 -28.76 -31.28 12.19
N ARG A 229 -27.70 -32.02 12.54
CA ARG A 229 -27.82 -33.33 13.21
C ARG A 229 -28.55 -33.22 14.54
N ARG A 230 -28.16 -32.24 15.36
CA ARG A 230 -28.77 -32.01 16.68
C ARG A 230 -30.22 -31.52 16.55
N HIS A 231 -30.45 -30.46 15.79
CA HIS A 231 -31.72 -29.72 15.84
C HIS A 231 -32.72 -30.12 14.75
N THR A 232 -32.26 -30.60 13.59
CA THR A 232 -33.15 -31.01 12.47
C THR A 232 -33.40 -32.52 12.45
N TYR A 233 -32.37 -33.32 12.78
CA TYR A 233 -32.41 -34.78 12.71
C TYR A 233 -32.50 -35.47 14.08
N GLY A 234 -32.51 -34.70 15.18
CA GLY A 234 -32.87 -35.20 16.50
C GLY A 234 -31.78 -35.99 17.23
N GLU A 235 -30.52 -35.85 16.83
CA GLU A 235 -29.40 -36.50 17.52
C GLU A 235 -29.15 -35.86 18.89
N ARG A 236 -29.48 -36.59 19.96
CA ARG A 236 -29.39 -36.11 21.35
C ARG A 236 -27.96 -36.18 21.87
N GLY A 237 -27.59 -35.23 22.72
CA GLY A 237 -26.27 -35.20 23.38
C GLY A 237 -25.12 -34.69 22.50
N LEU A 238 -25.38 -34.32 21.24
CA LEU A 238 -24.38 -33.75 20.35
C LEU A 238 -24.13 -32.26 20.65
N ALA A 239 -22.89 -31.86 20.91
CA ALA A 239 -22.51 -30.45 20.97
C ALA A 239 -22.59 -29.84 19.57
N ALA A 240 -23.31 -28.73 19.43
CA ALA A 240 -23.56 -28.10 18.13
C ALA A 240 -23.34 -26.58 18.10
N SER A 241 -23.01 -25.97 19.24
CA SER A 241 -22.66 -24.56 19.37
C SER A 241 -21.47 -24.45 20.32
N GLY A 242 -20.66 -23.41 20.16
CA GLY A 242 -19.64 -23.03 21.14
C GLY A 242 -20.23 -22.14 22.25
N PRO A 243 -19.39 -21.67 23.20
CA PRO A 243 -19.84 -20.86 24.32
C PRO A 243 -20.59 -19.61 23.85
N LEU A 244 -21.80 -19.39 24.38
CA LEU A 244 -22.56 -18.16 24.19
C LEU A 244 -22.63 -17.42 25.52
N TYR A 245 -22.27 -16.14 25.52
CA TYR A 245 -22.35 -15.31 26.72
C TYR A 245 -23.78 -15.27 27.24
N ARG A 246 -23.95 -15.55 28.55
CA ARG A 246 -25.25 -15.54 29.23
C ARG A 246 -25.37 -14.36 30.19
N ASP A 247 -24.46 -14.28 31.15
CA ASP A 247 -24.47 -13.29 32.22
C ASP A 247 -23.08 -13.09 32.84
N HIS A 248 -22.95 -12.12 33.74
CA HIS A 248 -21.73 -11.87 34.50
C HIS A 248 -21.99 -11.41 35.93
N ALA A 249 -20.95 -11.47 36.76
CA ALA A 249 -20.92 -10.91 38.11
C ALA A 249 -19.60 -10.17 38.35
N VAL A 250 -19.67 -8.99 38.99
CA VAL A 250 -18.49 -8.25 39.44
C VAL A 250 -18.03 -8.82 40.80
N GLU A 251 -16.76 -9.21 40.88
CA GLU A 251 -16.14 -9.84 42.05
C GLU A 251 -14.89 -9.05 42.44
N GLY A 252 -15.06 -7.98 43.23
CA GLY A 252 -13.95 -7.09 43.60
C GLY A 252 -13.40 -6.34 42.39
N ASN A 253 -12.15 -6.64 42.02
CA ASN A 253 -11.48 -6.08 40.83
C ASN A 253 -11.53 -7.01 39.60
N ALA A 254 -12.42 -8.01 39.61
CA ALA A 254 -12.60 -8.97 38.53
C ALA A 254 -14.05 -8.98 38.03
N ILE A 255 -14.26 -9.44 36.79
CA ILE A 255 -15.58 -9.81 36.27
C ILE A 255 -15.58 -11.30 35.94
N ARG A 256 -16.51 -12.05 36.52
CA ARG A 256 -16.79 -13.44 36.19
C ARG A 256 -17.89 -13.51 35.13
N LEU A 257 -17.57 -14.13 34.00
CA LEU A 257 -18.45 -14.36 32.86
C LEU A 257 -18.98 -15.79 32.88
N ARG A 258 -20.28 -15.96 32.58
CA ARG A 258 -20.94 -17.27 32.48
C ARG A 258 -21.50 -17.48 31.08
N PHE A 259 -21.49 -18.73 30.64
CA PHE A 259 -21.81 -19.11 29.27
C PHE A 259 -22.84 -20.24 29.23
N ASP A 260 -23.66 -20.23 28.20
CA ASP A 260 -24.36 -21.42 27.73
C ASP A 260 -23.45 -22.21 26.77
N HIS A 261 -23.77 -23.48 26.50
CA HIS A 261 -23.01 -24.35 25.60
C HIS A 261 -21.55 -24.57 26.02
N THR A 262 -21.31 -24.82 27.31
CA THR A 262 -19.98 -25.19 27.82
C THR A 262 -19.63 -26.65 27.53
N ASP A 263 -20.60 -27.52 27.28
CA ASP A 263 -20.39 -28.91 26.83
C ASP A 263 -19.28 -29.66 27.60
N GLY A 264 -19.28 -29.54 28.93
CA GLY A 264 -18.33 -30.21 29.83
C GLY A 264 -17.10 -29.39 30.23
N GLY A 265 -16.97 -28.13 29.80
CA GLY A 265 -15.95 -27.21 30.30
C GLY A 265 -15.64 -26.04 29.38
N LEU A 266 -14.79 -25.13 29.82
CA LEU A 266 -14.25 -24.07 28.97
C LEU A 266 -12.74 -24.22 28.81
N GLU A 267 -12.24 -23.83 27.65
CA GLU A 267 -10.81 -23.82 27.32
C GLU A 267 -10.44 -22.43 26.79
N LEU A 268 -9.36 -21.86 27.31
CA LEU A 268 -8.68 -20.72 26.69
C LEU A 268 -7.43 -21.21 25.98
N ARG A 269 -7.45 -21.18 24.65
CA ARG A 269 -6.27 -21.47 23.82
C ARG A 269 -5.38 -20.25 23.73
N GLN A 270 -4.07 -20.49 23.59
CA GLN A 270 -3.10 -19.40 23.45
C GLN A 270 -3.36 -18.62 22.16
N SER A 271 -3.30 -17.28 22.24
CA SER A 271 -3.22 -16.39 21.09
C SER A 271 -2.03 -15.46 21.27
N ARG A 272 -1.51 -14.97 20.14
CA ARG A 272 -0.46 -13.96 20.09
C ARG A 272 -0.94 -12.58 20.58
N LYS A 273 -2.25 -12.37 20.72
CA LYS A 273 -2.84 -11.09 21.16
C LYS A 273 -3.80 -11.29 22.33
N ARG A 274 -3.92 -10.27 23.18
CA ARG A 274 -5.00 -10.24 24.18
C ARG A 274 -6.32 -9.98 23.46
N VAL A 275 -7.31 -10.83 23.74
CA VAL A 275 -8.64 -10.75 23.11
C VAL A 275 -9.76 -10.44 24.11
N PHE A 276 -9.42 -10.34 25.40
CA PHE A 276 -10.30 -9.84 26.44
C PHE A 276 -9.95 -8.39 26.75
N TRP A 277 -11.00 -7.59 26.89
CA TRP A 277 -10.94 -6.17 27.19
C TRP A 277 -11.80 -5.90 28.41
N ILE A 278 -11.31 -5.12 29.36
CA ILE A 278 -12.06 -4.75 30.57
C ILE A 278 -12.05 -3.24 30.75
N ALA A 279 -13.18 -2.66 31.11
CA ALA A 279 -13.33 -1.23 31.36
C ALA A 279 -13.88 -0.97 32.76
N GLY A 280 -13.47 0.16 33.34
CA GLY A 280 -14.06 0.68 34.56
C GLY A 280 -15.16 1.71 34.29
N ASP A 281 -15.52 2.46 35.32
CA ASP A 281 -16.55 3.51 35.25
C ASP A 281 -16.26 4.60 34.20
N ASP A 282 -14.99 4.76 33.80
CA ASP A 282 -14.55 5.70 32.77
C ASP A 282 -14.83 5.24 31.33
N ARG A 283 -15.36 4.02 31.16
CA ARG A 283 -15.69 3.38 29.88
C ARG A 283 -14.50 3.17 28.94
N ARG A 284 -13.26 3.24 29.46
CA ARG A 284 -12.04 3.01 28.68
C ARG A 284 -11.65 1.55 28.78
N PHE A 285 -11.72 0.84 27.66
CA PHE A 285 -11.31 -0.56 27.59
C PHE A 285 -9.78 -0.67 27.59
N ALA A 286 -9.25 -1.50 28.49
CA ALA A 286 -7.86 -1.91 28.55
C ALA A 286 -7.74 -3.42 28.24
N PRO A 287 -6.62 -3.88 27.66
CA PRO A 287 -6.33 -5.31 27.55
C PRO A 287 -6.41 -5.99 28.93
N ALA A 288 -7.00 -7.18 28.98
CA ALA A 288 -7.26 -7.89 30.21
C ALA A 288 -6.73 -9.32 30.20
N ASP A 289 -6.34 -9.79 31.39
CA ASP A 289 -6.03 -11.19 31.62
C ASP A 289 -7.32 -11.97 31.88
N ALA A 290 -7.38 -13.20 31.37
CA ALA A 290 -8.54 -14.07 31.51
C ALA A 290 -8.10 -15.48 31.89
N ARG A 291 -8.85 -16.12 32.80
CA ARG A 291 -8.63 -17.51 33.22
C ARG A 291 -9.93 -18.27 33.35
N VAL A 292 -9.91 -19.56 33.01
CA VAL A 292 -11.04 -20.46 33.21
C VAL A 292 -11.11 -20.88 34.68
N VAL A 293 -12.32 -20.85 35.25
CA VAL A 293 -12.64 -21.34 36.60
C VAL A 293 -13.95 -22.12 36.52
N GLY A 294 -13.85 -23.45 36.42
CA GLY A 294 -15.00 -24.31 36.11
C GLY A 294 -15.62 -23.93 34.76
N ASP A 295 -16.93 -23.72 34.74
CA ASP A 295 -17.70 -23.29 33.56
C ASP A 295 -17.80 -21.75 33.41
N SER A 296 -16.83 -21.02 33.97
CA SER A 296 -16.79 -19.56 33.91
C SER A 296 -15.41 -19.04 33.52
N VAL A 297 -15.38 -17.80 33.01
CA VAL A 297 -14.13 -17.07 32.75
C VAL A 297 -14.04 -15.89 33.69
N VAL A 298 -12.93 -15.75 34.41
CA VAL A 298 -12.66 -14.60 35.27
C VAL A 298 -11.68 -13.67 34.55
N VAL A 299 -12.06 -12.41 34.41
CA VAL A 299 -11.33 -11.37 33.68
C VAL A 299 -10.87 -10.27 34.64
N THR A 300 -9.61 -9.87 34.54
CA THR A 300 -8.96 -8.88 35.42
C THR A 300 -7.99 -7.98 34.64
N CYS A 301 -7.79 -6.75 35.11
CA CYS A 301 -6.70 -5.89 34.66
C CYS A 301 -6.18 -5.07 35.85
N ALA A 302 -4.87 -5.08 36.08
CA ALA A 302 -4.25 -4.36 37.20
C ALA A 302 -4.54 -2.84 37.17
N GLY A 303 -4.69 -2.27 35.97
CA GLY A 303 -5.04 -0.86 35.78
C GLY A 303 -6.52 -0.51 35.99
N VAL A 304 -7.40 -1.49 36.18
CA VAL A 304 -8.86 -1.29 36.31
C VAL A 304 -9.32 -1.77 37.68
N ALA A 305 -9.28 -0.86 38.67
CA ALA A 305 -9.62 -1.19 40.06
C ALA A 305 -11.11 -1.52 40.27
N ARG A 306 -12.01 -0.90 39.49
CA ARG A 306 -13.46 -1.06 39.56
C ARG A 306 -14.02 -1.42 38.18
N PRO A 307 -14.01 -2.70 37.78
CA PRO A 307 -14.46 -3.09 36.46
C PRO A 307 -16.00 -3.09 36.37
N VAL A 308 -16.53 -2.62 35.25
CA VAL A 308 -17.98 -2.56 34.98
C VAL A 308 -18.37 -3.22 33.65
N ALA A 309 -17.41 -3.44 32.76
CA ALA A 309 -17.69 -4.05 31.46
C ALA A 309 -16.54 -4.92 30.95
N VAL A 310 -16.88 -5.99 30.25
CA VAL A 310 -15.94 -6.85 29.51
C VAL A 310 -16.37 -6.97 28.05
N ARG A 311 -15.39 -7.05 27.16
CA ARG A 311 -15.59 -7.47 25.76
C ARG A 311 -14.62 -8.56 25.40
N TYR A 312 -15.06 -9.43 24.51
CA TYR A 312 -14.27 -10.54 23.99
C TYR A 312 -14.24 -10.50 22.46
N ALA A 313 -13.04 -10.63 21.91
CA ALA A 313 -12.75 -10.65 20.47
C ALA A 313 -13.46 -9.50 19.71
N TRP A 314 -13.43 -8.29 20.30
CA TRP A 314 -14.15 -7.11 19.80
C TRP A 314 -13.34 -6.30 18.78
N GLU A 315 -12.67 -7.00 17.87
CA GLU A 315 -11.90 -6.40 16.79
C GLU A 315 -12.20 -7.13 15.47
N ALA A 316 -11.87 -6.46 14.36
CA ALA A 316 -12.08 -6.99 13.02
C ALA A 316 -11.35 -8.32 12.78
N ALA A 317 -10.08 -8.40 13.19
CA ALA A 317 -9.20 -9.54 12.97
C ALA A 317 -8.85 -10.31 14.25
N ALA A 318 -9.72 -10.26 15.27
CA ALA A 318 -9.50 -10.98 16.53
C ALA A 318 -9.45 -12.51 16.32
N GLU A 319 -8.51 -13.17 16.98
CA GLU A 319 -8.42 -14.64 17.03
C GLU A 319 -9.31 -15.19 18.15
N GLY A 320 -10.27 -16.05 17.83
CA GLY A 320 -11.13 -16.69 18.82
C GLY A 320 -10.36 -17.70 19.69
N THR A 321 -10.06 -17.35 20.93
CA THR A 321 -9.38 -18.22 21.92
C THR A 321 -10.26 -19.00 22.88
N LEU A 322 -11.56 -18.71 23.00
CA LEU A 322 -12.44 -19.31 23.99
C LEU A 322 -13.24 -20.44 23.34
N PHE A 323 -13.11 -21.65 23.87
CA PHE A 323 -13.75 -22.86 23.36
C PHE A 323 -14.52 -23.56 24.46
N ASN A 324 -15.51 -24.36 24.08
CA ASN A 324 -16.16 -25.30 25.00
C ASN A 324 -15.45 -26.66 25.04
N GLY A 325 -15.91 -27.58 25.89
CA GLY A 325 -15.36 -28.93 26.03
C GLY A 325 -15.43 -29.78 24.76
N ALA A 326 -16.28 -29.42 23.79
CA ALA A 326 -16.37 -30.05 22.48
C ALA A 326 -15.44 -29.43 21.42
N GLY A 327 -14.64 -28.42 21.79
CA GLY A 327 -13.71 -27.74 20.88
C GLY A 327 -14.37 -26.78 19.89
N LEU A 328 -15.59 -26.31 20.17
CA LEU A 328 -16.29 -25.30 19.36
C LEU A 328 -16.03 -23.88 19.93
N PRO A 329 -15.72 -22.88 19.08
CA PRO A 329 -15.32 -21.55 19.52
C PRO A 329 -16.51 -20.67 19.93
N ALA A 330 -16.25 -19.74 20.85
CA ALA A 330 -17.15 -18.68 21.23
C ALA A 330 -17.21 -17.57 20.16
N SER A 331 -18.36 -16.90 20.09
CA SER A 331 -18.53 -15.68 19.30
C SER A 331 -18.00 -14.44 20.01
N SER A 332 -17.75 -13.34 19.28
CA SER A 332 -17.54 -12.02 19.89
C SER A 332 -18.73 -11.65 20.78
N PHE A 333 -18.46 -11.09 21.97
CA PHE A 333 -19.51 -10.61 22.87
C PHE A 333 -19.05 -9.40 23.69
N ARG A 334 -20.02 -8.73 24.31
CA ARG A 334 -19.82 -7.64 25.27
C ARG A 334 -20.81 -7.75 26.43
N THR A 335 -20.46 -7.19 27.57
CA THR A 335 -21.35 -7.11 28.75
C THR A 335 -21.99 -5.73 28.93
N ASP A 336 -21.53 -4.73 28.18
CA ASP A 336 -22.12 -3.39 28.14
C ASP A 336 -23.17 -3.23 27.03
N ASP A 337 -24.05 -2.24 27.21
CA ASP A 337 -25.06 -1.80 26.24
C ASP A 337 -24.72 -0.43 25.62
N TRP A 338 -23.48 0.04 25.78
CA TRP A 338 -23.11 1.42 25.43
C TRP A 338 -23.21 1.68 23.92
N GLU A 339 -23.78 2.84 23.57
CA GLU A 339 -23.90 3.33 22.19
C GLU A 339 -22.73 4.28 21.84
N GLY A 340 -22.43 4.39 20.53
CA GLY A 340 -21.43 5.32 19.98
C GLY A 340 -20.08 4.69 19.61
N PRO A 341 -19.22 5.45 18.89
CA PRO A 341 -17.84 5.03 18.62
C PRO A 341 -17.09 4.88 19.94
N LEU A 342 -16.33 3.80 20.06
CA LEU A 342 -15.60 3.53 21.29
C LEU A 342 -14.52 4.57 21.50
N PRO A 343 -14.21 4.92 22.77
CA PRO A 343 -12.93 5.54 23.08
C PRO A 343 -11.83 4.67 22.47
N PRO A 344 -10.80 5.26 21.84
CA PRO A 344 -9.69 4.50 21.30
C PRO A 344 -9.13 3.59 22.40
N VAL A 345 -8.88 2.34 22.04
CA VAL A 345 -8.22 1.38 22.94
C VAL A 345 -6.87 1.97 23.32
N THR A 346 -6.59 2.04 24.63
CA THR A 346 -5.30 2.51 25.14
C THR A 346 -4.71 1.49 26.09
N ASN A 347 -3.39 1.42 26.14
CA ASN A 347 -2.65 0.61 27.10
C ASN A 347 -1.67 1.47 27.92
N GLU A 348 -2.06 2.72 28.23
CA GLU A 348 -1.20 3.69 28.91
C GLU A 348 -0.65 3.18 30.25
N ALA A 349 -1.47 2.47 31.03
CA ALA A 349 -1.05 1.90 32.31
C ALA A 349 0.00 0.78 32.14
N GLU A 350 -0.15 -0.05 31.10
CA GLU A 350 0.80 -1.10 30.75
C GLU A 350 2.12 -0.49 30.26
N ALA A 351 2.07 0.42 29.28
CA ALA A 351 3.26 1.12 28.78
C ALA A 351 4.03 1.82 29.91
N ARG A 352 3.30 2.47 30.83
CA ARG A 352 3.90 3.09 32.02
C ARG A 352 4.58 2.10 32.95
N SER A 353 4.09 0.87 33.06
CA SER A 353 4.67 -0.15 33.93
C SER A 353 6.07 -0.62 33.50
N TYR A 354 6.48 -0.33 32.25
CA TYR A 354 7.80 -0.68 31.72
C TYR A 354 8.84 0.44 31.83
N ARG A 355 8.41 1.66 32.19
CA ARG A 355 9.31 2.81 32.31
C ARG A 355 10.30 2.59 33.44
N THR A 356 11.57 2.89 33.19
CA THR A 356 12.57 2.86 34.25
C THR A 356 12.51 4.07 35.17
N ASP A 357 12.73 3.85 36.46
CA ASP A 357 13.02 4.88 37.46
C ASP A 357 14.54 4.98 37.76
N GLU A 358 15.37 4.32 36.94
CA GLU A 358 16.83 4.30 37.10
C GLU A 358 17.43 5.71 36.94
N PRO A 359 18.35 6.14 37.83
CA PRO A 359 18.99 7.44 37.69
C PRO A 359 19.96 7.47 36.49
N GLY A 360 20.15 8.67 35.92
CA GLY A 360 21.11 8.95 34.85
C GLY A 360 20.51 9.05 33.45
N PHE A 361 19.20 8.85 33.30
CA PHE A 361 18.49 9.13 32.05
C PHE A 361 18.27 10.63 31.85
N VAL A 362 18.47 11.09 30.61
CA VAL A 362 18.17 12.44 30.14
C VAL A 362 17.26 12.38 28.91
N PRO A 363 16.38 13.36 28.69
CA PRO A 363 15.51 13.36 27.52
C PRO A 363 16.30 13.62 26.24
N LEU A 364 16.15 12.73 25.25
CA LEU A 364 16.49 13.04 23.84
C LEU A 364 15.38 13.83 23.16
N PHE A 365 14.13 13.62 23.57
CA PHE A 365 12.99 14.39 23.11
C PHE A 365 12.38 15.16 24.28
N ASN A 366 12.23 16.48 24.10
CA ASN A 366 11.79 17.39 25.16
C ASN A 366 10.26 17.49 25.31
N GLU A 367 9.49 16.70 24.54
CA GLU A 367 8.02 16.69 24.49
C GLU A 367 7.37 17.97 23.96
N ARG A 368 8.14 18.90 23.38
CA ARG A 368 7.65 20.22 22.93
C ARG A 368 7.99 20.52 21.48
N ASP A 369 9.21 20.22 21.06
CA ASP A 369 9.71 20.46 19.71
C ASP A 369 10.85 19.48 19.37
N LEU A 370 11.44 19.64 18.19
CA LEU A 370 12.51 18.80 17.67
C LEU A 370 13.92 19.31 18.02
N THR A 371 14.08 20.17 19.04
CA THR A 371 15.41 20.59 19.51
C THR A 371 16.25 19.35 19.87
N GLY A 372 17.49 19.27 19.36
CA GLY A 372 18.36 18.09 19.49
C GLY A 372 18.18 17.06 18.36
N TRP A 373 17.27 17.31 17.42
CA TRP A 373 17.01 16.47 16.26
C TRP A 373 17.17 17.24 14.95
N VAL A 374 17.63 16.54 13.92
CA VAL A 374 17.84 17.04 12.57
C VAL A 374 17.00 16.21 11.60
N ASN A 375 16.07 16.86 10.91
CA ASN A 375 15.37 16.25 9.78
C ASN A 375 16.35 16.15 8.61
N VAL A 376 16.77 14.92 8.26
CA VAL A 376 17.84 14.70 7.28
C VAL A 376 17.30 14.83 5.86
N ASN A 377 16.30 14.03 5.52
CA ASN A 377 15.73 13.90 4.17
C ASN A 377 14.21 13.71 4.16
N GLY A 378 13.53 14.11 5.24
CA GLY A 378 12.07 14.24 5.26
C GLY A 378 11.60 15.62 4.80
N ALA A 379 10.35 15.70 4.36
CA ALA A 379 9.68 16.97 4.13
C ALA A 379 9.39 17.68 5.46
N PRO A 380 9.11 19.01 5.46
CA PRO A 380 8.61 19.70 6.66
C PRO A 380 7.36 19.06 7.26
N SER A 381 6.53 18.41 6.43
CA SER A 381 5.31 17.70 6.86
C SER A 381 5.56 16.29 7.41
N THR A 382 6.79 15.77 7.35
CA THR A 382 7.09 14.40 7.75
C THR A 382 7.08 14.23 9.25
N TRP A 383 7.63 15.20 9.98
CA TRP A 383 7.82 15.15 11.41
C TRP A 383 7.11 16.32 12.07
N ASN A 384 6.12 16.03 12.91
CA ASN A 384 5.40 17.04 13.67
C ASN A 384 5.43 16.69 15.17
N VAL A 385 5.45 17.71 16.03
CA VAL A 385 5.33 17.49 17.48
C VAL A 385 3.95 17.93 17.93
N GLN A 386 3.22 17.01 18.54
CA GLN A 386 1.90 17.29 19.10
C GLN A 386 1.67 16.42 20.33
N ASP A 387 1.07 17.00 21.38
CA ASP A 387 0.66 16.29 22.61
C ASP A 387 1.78 15.48 23.28
N GLY A 388 3.02 15.98 23.21
CA GLY A 388 4.19 15.31 23.79
C GLY A 388 4.69 14.09 22.99
N VAL A 389 4.36 14.03 21.70
CA VAL A 389 4.69 12.94 20.77
C VAL A 389 5.37 13.50 19.53
N ILE A 390 6.39 12.81 19.01
CA ILE A 390 6.89 12.97 17.64
C ILE A 390 5.99 12.13 16.74
N ALA A 391 5.15 12.78 15.94
CA ALA A 391 4.30 12.16 14.94
C ALA A 391 5.02 12.17 13.58
N CYS A 392 5.18 10.99 12.99
CA CYS A 392 5.74 10.78 11.67
C CYS A 392 4.64 10.42 10.69
N SER A 393 4.65 11.03 9.49
CA SER A 393 3.69 10.71 8.43
C SER A 393 4.00 9.42 7.68
N GLY A 394 5.27 8.97 7.72
CA GLY A 394 5.81 7.91 6.86
C GLY A 394 6.20 8.40 5.44
N ILE A 395 6.01 9.67 5.11
CA ILE A 395 6.19 10.20 3.75
C ILE A 395 6.95 11.55 3.78
N PRO A 396 8.04 11.69 2.99
CA PRO A 396 8.71 10.63 2.24
C PRO A 396 9.41 9.65 3.19
N THR A 397 9.94 8.59 2.62
CA THR A 397 10.88 7.70 3.27
C THR A 397 12.15 8.46 3.62
N GLY A 398 12.59 8.38 4.87
CA GLY A 398 13.75 9.12 5.36
C GLY A 398 13.95 9.01 6.86
N VAL A 399 14.83 9.84 7.42
CA VAL A 399 15.21 9.75 8.84
C VAL A 399 15.23 11.11 9.55
N LEU A 400 14.85 11.09 10.83
CA LEU A 400 15.09 12.15 11.82
C LEU A 400 16.23 11.69 12.73
N ARG A 401 17.38 12.36 12.72
CA ARG A 401 18.55 11.96 13.52
C ARG A 401 18.79 12.87 14.71
N THR A 402 19.46 12.36 15.73
CA THR A 402 20.02 13.17 16.82
C THR A 402 21.15 14.08 16.31
N GLU A 403 21.37 15.21 17.00
CA GLU A 403 22.46 16.14 16.68
C GLU A 403 23.85 15.58 16.99
N MET A 404 23.94 14.71 18.00
CA MET A 404 25.20 14.18 18.53
C MET A 404 25.29 12.66 18.32
N GLN A 405 26.52 12.15 18.24
CA GLN A 405 26.77 10.72 18.23
C GLN A 405 26.81 10.14 19.66
N TYR A 406 26.37 8.89 19.79
CA TYR A 406 26.43 8.10 21.01
C TYR A 406 27.20 6.81 20.73
N GLU A 407 28.05 6.40 21.66
CA GLU A 407 28.76 5.12 21.62
C GLU A 407 28.04 4.11 22.52
N ASN A 408 28.27 4.22 23.83
CA ASN A 408 27.67 3.36 24.82
C ASN A 408 26.48 4.06 25.46
N PHE A 409 25.33 3.41 25.48
CA PHE A 409 24.09 4.01 25.98
C PHE A 409 23.05 2.96 26.38
N ILE A 410 22.09 3.42 27.17
CA ILE A 410 20.79 2.78 27.32
C ILE A 410 19.73 3.76 26.82
N LEU A 411 18.97 3.38 25.81
CA LEU A 411 17.91 4.18 25.20
C LEU A 411 16.56 3.55 25.58
N GLU A 412 15.65 4.35 26.11
CA GLU A 412 14.24 3.98 26.27
C GLU A 412 13.35 4.88 25.43
N LEU A 413 12.35 4.29 24.80
CA LEU A 413 11.33 5.03 24.07
C LEU A 413 10.04 4.23 23.98
N GLU A 414 8.94 4.93 23.78
CA GLU A 414 7.66 4.34 23.44
C GLU A 414 7.30 4.66 22.00
N TRP A 415 6.73 3.67 21.29
CA TRP A 415 6.28 3.84 19.90
C TRP A 415 4.92 3.19 19.65
N ARG A 416 4.21 3.67 18.63
CA ARG A 416 3.03 2.99 18.06
C ARG A 416 2.83 3.32 16.59
N HIS A 417 2.33 2.36 15.83
CA HIS A 417 1.73 2.66 14.53
C HIS A 417 0.28 3.08 14.70
N LEU A 418 -0.19 3.99 13.85
CA LEU A 418 -1.61 4.41 13.88
C LEU A 418 -2.52 3.51 13.03
N ARG A 419 -1.93 2.62 12.22
CA ARG A 419 -2.63 1.69 11.35
C ARG A 419 -1.91 0.35 11.34
N ALA A 420 -2.67 -0.71 11.15
CA ALA A 420 -2.10 -2.04 11.07
C ALA A 420 -1.17 -2.19 9.85
N GLY A 421 -0.10 -2.97 9.99
CA GLY A 421 0.84 -3.21 8.89
C GLY A 421 1.84 -2.07 8.65
N GLY A 422 2.02 -1.14 9.59
CA GLY A 422 3.04 -0.09 9.47
C GLY A 422 4.47 -0.64 9.55
N ASN A 423 5.40 0.06 8.90
CA ASN A 423 6.84 -0.16 8.98
C ASN A 423 7.54 1.16 9.37
N ALA A 424 8.56 1.05 10.20
CA ALA A 424 9.45 2.09 10.70
C ALA A 424 10.59 1.41 11.48
N GLY A 425 11.43 2.21 12.14
CA GLY A 425 12.63 1.72 12.78
C GLY A 425 13.28 2.76 13.66
N VAL A 426 14.12 2.29 14.57
CA VAL A 426 15.04 3.10 15.35
C VAL A 426 16.45 2.68 14.97
N PHE A 427 17.18 3.57 14.30
CA PHE A 427 18.55 3.27 13.91
C PHE A 427 19.49 3.74 15.01
N VAL A 428 20.51 2.95 15.31
CA VAL A 428 21.56 3.30 16.25
C VAL A 428 22.92 3.18 15.59
N TRP A 429 23.87 3.95 16.12
CA TRP A 429 25.21 4.09 15.54
C TRP A 429 25.19 4.49 14.07
N SER A 430 24.21 5.29 13.66
CA SER A 430 23.98 5.58 12.26
C SER A 430 24.90 6.68 11.72
N ASP A 431 25.17 6.66 10.42
CA ASP A 431 25.79 7.76 9.68
C ASP A 431 24.86 9.00 9.62
N PRO A 432 25.41 10.20 9.35
CA PRO A 432 24.64 11.44 9.38
C PRO A 432 23.80 11.67 8.12
N LEU A 433 24.13 10.99 7.02
CA LEU A 433 23.50 11.14 5.70
C LEU A 433 23.23 9.78 5.06
N PRO A 434 22.22 9.66 4.18
CA PRO A 434 21.88 8.40 3.56
C PRO A 434 23.03 7.75 2.76
N ALA A 435 23.08 6.42 2.79
CA ALA A 435 23.98 5.62 1.97
C ALA A 435 23.68 5.80 0.48
N LYS A 436 24.66 5.49 -0.38
CA LYS A 436 24.53 5.67 -1.84
C LYS A 436 23.33 4.89 -2.38
N GLY A 437 22.42 5.62 -3.04
CA GLY A 437 21.24 5.03 -3.67
C GLY A 437 20.22 4.44 -2.69
N GLN A 438 20.23 4.92 -1.44
CA GLN A 438 19.33 4.47 -0.38
C GLN A 438 18.70 5.70 0.30
N PRO A 439 17.45 5.61 0.79
CA PRO A 439 16.84 6.66 1.60
C PRO A 439 17.35 6.69 3.05
N TYR A 440 18.06 5.64 3.46
CA TYR A 440 18.49 5.42 4.83
C TYR A 440 19.99 5.52 4.98
N THR A 441 20.40 5.84 6.20
CA THR A 441 21.78 5.93 6.66
C THR A 441 22.35 4.53 6.92
N ARG A 442 23.67 4.35 6.78
CA ARG A 442 24.35 3.14 7.28
C ARG A 442 24.20 3.10 8.81
N GLY A 443 23.93 1.94 9.39
CA GLY A 443 23.75 1.80 10.85
C GLY A 443 23.22 0.44 11.26
N ILE A 444 22.88 0.30 12.54
CA ILE A 444 22.14 -0.86 13.06
C ILE A 444 20.68 -0.44 13.24
N GLU A 445 19.77 -1.17 12.61
CA GLU A 445 18.34 -0.94 12.70
C GLU A 445 17.73 -1.83 13.78
N VAL A 446 16.93 -1.21 14.65
CA VAL A 446 16.01 -1.85 15.57
C VAL A 446 14.60 -1.68 15.00
N GLN A 447 14.03 -2.79 14.50
CA GLN A 447 12.82 -2.79 13.69
C GLN A 447 11.60 -2.31 14.48
N VAL A 448 10.76 -1.46 13.86
CA VAL A 448 9.45 -1.05 14.38
C VAL A 448 8.38 -1.42 13.34
N LEU A 449 7.80 -2.62 13.49
CA LEU A 449 6.90 -3.20 12.50
C LEU A 449 5.62 -3.72 13.18
N ASP A 450 4.45 -3.53 12.55
CA ASP A 450 3.17 -4.02 13.07
C ASP A 450 2.57 -5.17 12.24
N GLY A 451 2.36 -6.32 12.88
CA GLY A 451 1.47 -7.37 12.39
C GLY A 451 1.86 -8.04 11.07
N GLN A 452 3.12 -7.90 10.66
CA GLN A 452 3.73 -8.56 9.50
C GLN A 452 4.82 -9.56 9.94
N GLU A 453 4.84 -10.74 9.35
CA GLU A 453 5.89 -11.74 9.60
C GLU A 453 6.16 -12.52 8.31
N GLY A 454 7.44 -12.68 7.98
CA GLY A 454 7.91 -13.45 6.84
C GLY A 454 9.02 -14.42 7.23
N SER A 455 9.58 -15.12 6.24
CA SER A 455 10.72 -16.02 6.49
C SER A 455 11.99 -15.26 6.92
N TRP A 456 12.06 -13.95 6.67
CA TRP A 456 13.26 -13.13 6.90
C TRP A 456 13.01 -11.87 7.76
N TYR A 457 11.82 -11.67 8.33
CA TYR A 457 11.50 -10.54 9.22
C TYR A 457 10.35 -10.85 10.20
N THR A 458 10.28 -10.15 11.34
CA THR A 458 9.18 -10.21 12.32
C THR A 458 8.74 -8.82 12.81
N SER A 459 7.63 -8.76 13.57
CA SER A 459 7.07 -7.54 14.18
C SER A 459 7.48 -7.32 15.64
N ASP A 460 8.32 -8.18 16.20
CA ASP A 460 8.54 -8.28 17.65
C ASP A 460 9.93 -7.79 18.09
N GLY A 461 10.57 -6.97 17.24
CA GLY A 461 11.83 -6.30 17.54
C GLY A 461 13.07 -7.00 16.96
N ASP A 462 13.12 -7.16 15.63
CA ASP A 462 14.34 -7.59 14.94
C ASP A 462 15.46 -6.55 15.10
N ILE A 463 16.73 -7.00 15.07
CA ILE A 463 17.90 -6.11 15.00
C ILE A 463 18.78 -6.54 13.84
N PHE A 464 19.23 -5.61 12.99
CA PHE A 464 20.08 -5.96 11.84
C PHE A 464 20.92 -4.79 11.33
N PRO A 465 22.10 -5.05 10.75
CA PRO A 465 22.90 -4.01 10.12
C PRO A 465 22.37 -3.67 8.73
N ILE A 466 22.39 -2.39 8.37
CA ILE A 466 21.98 -1.88 7.06
C ILE A 466 23.11 -1.11 6.35
N HIS A 467 23.08 -1.17 5.02
CA HIS A 467 23.89 -0.35 4.11
C HIS A 467 25.40 -0.32 4.39
N GLY A 468 25.99 -1.50 4.65
CA GLY A 468 27.43 -1.68 4.84
C GLY A 468 27.87 -1.69 6.31
N ALA A 469 26.95 -1.45 7.25
CA ALA A 469 27.19 -1.77 8.64
C ALA A 469 27.37 -3.29 8.84
N ARG A 470 27.95 -3.68 9.97
CA ARG A 470 28.19 -5.07 10.34
C ARG A 470 27.68 -5.33 11.75
N MET A 471 27.21 -6.56 11.98
CA MET A 471 26.81 -7.10 13.28
C MET A 471 26.75 -8.62 13.17
N THR A 472 27.06 -9.30 14.27
CA THR A 472 26.86 -10.74 14.46
C THR A 472 25.59 -10.96 15.31
N PRO A 473 24.57 -11.66 14.81
CA PRO A 473 23.35 -11.93 15.59
C PRO A 473 23.55 -13.09 16.57
N GLU A 474 23.10 -12.96 17.82
CA GLU A 474 23.10 -14.09 18.78
C GLU A 474 21.93 -15.04 18.50
N ASN A 475 20.76 -14.48 18.23
CA ASN A 475 19.54 -15.20 17.89
C ASN A 475 19.18 -15.06 16.40
N GLY A 476 20.12 -15.40 15.53
CA GLY A 476 19.95 -15.37 14.07
C GLY A 476 19.27 -16.60 13.47
N ARG A 477 18.75 -16.46 12.24
CA ARG A 477 18.20 -17.56 11.41
C ARG A 477 19.00 -17.78 10.12
N GLY A 478 20.30 -17.52 10.17
CA GLY A 478 21.17 -17.42 9.00
C GLY A 478 21.15 -15.99 8.41
N GLY A 479 22.34 -15.41 8.21
CA GLY A 479 22.50 -13.99 7.84
C GLY A 479 22.90 -13.11 9.03
N SER A 480 22.76 -11.79 8.88
CA SER A 480 23.18 -10.77 9.86
C SER A 480 22.04 -10.23 10.74
N ARG A 481 20.81 -10.69 10.55
CA ARG A 481 19.63 -10.29 11.32
C ARG A 481 19.43 -11.18 12.55
N ALA A 482 19.21 -10.55 13.70
CA ALA A 482 18.79 -11.17 14.94
C ALA A 482 17.26 -11.08 15.07
N PHE A 483 16.63 -12.16 15.54
CA PHE A 483 15.18 -12.31 15.60
C PHE A 483 14.69 -12.53 17.03
N PRO A 484 13.59 -11.93 17.46
CA PRO A 484 13.11 -12.01 18.84
C PRO A 484 12.86 -13.46 19.30
N THR A 485 13.20 -13.75 20.55
CA THR A 485 12.98 -15.07 21.19
C THR A 485 11.51 -15.32 21.55
N GLU A 486 10.70 -14.27 21.70
CA GLU A 486 9.27 -14.34 21.97
C GLU A 486 8.52 -13.13 21.37
N ALA A 487 7.25 -13.32 21.03
CA ALA A 487 6.38 -12.28 20.49
C ALA A 487 5.79 -11.42 21.62
N ARG A 488 5.94 -10.10 21.51
CA ARG A 488 5.78 -9.15 22.61
C ARG A 488 5.18 -7.82 22.18
N SER A 489 5.24 -7.46 20.90
CA SER A 489 4.73 -6.17 20.42
C SER A 489 3.20 -6.15 20.45
N ASN A 490 2.66 -5.07 21.01
CA ASN A 490 1.26 -4.72 20.91
C ASN A 490 0.92 -4.26 19.49
N ALA A 491 -0.31 -4.57 19.07
CA ALA A 491 -0.81 -4.19 17.77
C ALA A 491 -1.16 -2.69 17.70
N ALA A 492 -1.08 -2.11 16.50
CA ALA A 492 -1.58 -0.76 16.26
C ALA A 492 -3.05 -0.59 16.75
N PRO A 493 -3.40 0.48 17.49
CA PRO A 493 -2.60 1.66 17.83
C PRO A 493 -2.09 1.68 19.28
N LEU A 494 -1.81 0.52 19.87
CA LEU A 494 -1.32 0.43 21.24
C LEU A 494 0.17 0.76 21.31
N TRP A 495 0.59 1.33 22.44
CA TRP A 495 1.97 1.68 22.71
C TRP A 495 2.82 0.44 22.98
N ASN A 496 4.04 0.47 22.48
CA ASN A 496 5.12 -0.47 22.77
C ASN A 496 6.25 0.29 23.46
N HIS A 497 6.92 -0.36 24.41
CA HIS A 497 8.11 0.16 25.09
C HIS A 497 9.33 -0.61 24.61
N TYR A 498 10.33 0.12 24.14
CA TYR A 498 11.66 -0.40 23.80
C TYR A 498 12.68 0.08 24.83
N ARG A 499 13.52 -0.84 25.29
CA ARG A 499 14.78 -0.54 25.96
C ARG A 499 15.92 -1.14 25.14
N ILE A 500 16.72 -0.27 24.53
CA ILE A 500 17.85 -0.62 23.67
C ILE A 500 19.13 -0.32 24.44
N GLU A 501 19.95 -1.33 24.70
CA GLU A 501 21.27 -1.15 25.33
C GLU A 501 22.36 -1.43 24.29
N GLY A 502 23.14 -0.40 23.98
CA GLY A 502 24.32 -0.46 23.13
C GLY A 502 25.56 -0.30 23.99
N LYS A 503 26.45 -1.29 23.99
CA LYS A 503 27.68 -1.25 24.79
C LYS A 503 28.82 -2.02 24.10
N ASP A 504 29.90 -1.31 23.80
CA ASP A 504 31.14 -1.83 23.25
C ASP A 504 30.95 -2.66 21.95
N GLY A 505 29.89 -2.36 21.18
CA GLY A 505 29.52 -3.08 19.95
C GLY A 505 28.53 -4.24 20.18
N SER A 506 28.15 -4.53 21.42
CA SER A 506 26.98 -5.35 21.76
C SER A 506 25.71 -4.51 21.77
N ILE A 507 24.61 -5.07 21.26
CA ILE A 507 23.29 -4.45 21.26
C ILE A 507 22.25 -5.43 21.79
N THR A 508 21.35 -4.95 22.64
CA THR A 508 20.24 -5.74 23.16
C THR A 508 18.94 -4.94 23.12
N LEU A 509 17.83 -5.60 22.79
CA LEU A 509 16.51 -5.00 22.78
C LEU A 509 15.59 -5.75 23.75
N ALA A 510 15.04 -5.01 24.71
CA ALA A 510 13.84 -5.41 25.42
C ALA A 510 12.59 -4.80 24.79
N VAL A 511 11.59 -5.64 24.56
CA VAL A 511 10.26 -5.24 24.11
C VAL A 511 9.28 -5.46 25.26
N ASN A 512 8.58 -4.39 25.65
CA ASN A 512 7.57 -4.37 26.73
C ASN A 512 8.06 -4.94 28.07
N GLY A 513 9.36 -4.82 28.37
CA GLY A 513 9.97 -5.27 29.64
C GLY A 513 10.72 -6.62 29.62
N THR A 514 10.81 -7.32 28.48
CA THR A 514 11.59 -8.57 28.35
C THR A 514 12.60 -8.43 27.23
N VAL A 515 13.85 -8.84 27.47
CA VAL A 515 14.89 -8.88 26.43
C VAL A 515 14.61 -10.02 25.46
N VAL A 516 14.42 -9.67 24.18
CA VAL A 516 14.07 -10.62 23.13
C VAL A 516 15.11 -10.73 22.03
N THR A 517 15.91 -9.68 21.77
CA THR A 517 16.84 -9.67 20.63
C THR A 517 18.23 -9.19 21.03
N ARG A 518 19.27 -9.86 20.52
CA ARG A 518 20.67 -9.58 20.86
C ARG A 518 21.59 -9.71 19.64
N GLY A 519 22.60 -8.86 19.59
CA GLY A 519 23.69 -8.92 18.63
C GLY A 519 24.98 -8.36 19.22
N HIS A 520 26.10 -8.65 18.57
CA HIS A 520 27.43 -8.16 18.96
C HIS A 520 28.31 -7.87 17.73
N ASP A 521 29.54 -7.41 17.97
CA ASP A 521 30.51 -7.00 16.95
C ASP A 521 29.95 -5.95 15.96
N ALA A 522 29.11 -5.04 16.47
CA ALA A 522 28.54 -3.98 15.65
C ALA A 522 29.61 -3.00 15.18
N SER A 523 29.52 -2.59 13.92
CA SER A 523 30.37 -1.58 13.30
C SER A 523 29.56 -0.81 12.26
N PRO A 524 29.39 0.52 12.38
CA PRO A 524 29.86 1.37 13.49
C PRO A 524 29.24 1.00 14.85
N ARG A 525 29.95 1.37 15.92
CA ARG A 525 29.51 1.28 17.33
C ARG A 525 29.55 2.63 18.08
N LYS A 526 29.73 3.71 17.32
CA LYS A 526 29.55 5.10 17.75
C LYS A 526 28.94 5.86 16.58
N GLY A 527 27.79 6.50 16.80
CA GLY A 527 27.09 7.20 15.72
C GLY A 527 25.75 7.77 16.18
N TYR A 528 24.95 8.25 15.25
CA TYR A 528 23.68 8.91 15.54
C TYR A 528 22.58 7.90 15.89
N ILE A 529 21.61 8.34 16.67
CA ILE A 529 20.31 7.67 16.81
C ILE A 529 19.34 8.32 15.82
N CYS A 530 18.61 7.52 15.04
CA CYS A 530 17.62 7.98 14.08
C CYS A 530 16.24 7.35 14.31
N LEU A 531 15.19 8.09 14.00
CA LEU A 531 13.83 7.58 13.83
C LEU A 531 13.53 7.52 12.33
N GLU A 532 12.94 6.42 11.89
CA GLU A 532 12.62 6.18 10.49
C GLU A 532 11.20 6.61 10.11
N SER A 533 11.07 7.13 8.90
CA SER A 533 9.82 7.35 8.19
C SER A 533 9.72 6.33 7.05
N GLU A 534 8.72 5.44 7.05
CA GLU A 534 8.51 4.46 5.98
C GLU A 534 7.04 4.10 5.71
N GLY A 535 6.37 4.89 4.87
CA GLY A 535 5.10 4.56 4.23
C GLY A 535 3.85 4.54 5.14
N SER A 536 4.00 4.49 6.45
CA SER A 536 2.89 4.47 7.41
C SER A 536 3.09 5.46 8.56
N PRO A 537 2.02 6.10 9.06
CA PRO A 537 2.11 6.94 10.24
C PRO A 537 2.55 6.16 11.48
N VAL A 538 3.55 6.71 12.17
CA VAL A 538 4.12 6.17 13.41
C VAL A 538 4.35 7.31 14.40
N GLU A 539 4.18 7.01 15.68
CA GLU A 539 4.35 7.97 16.76
C GLU A 539 5.39 7.47 17.75
N PHE A 540 6.25 8.39 18.21
CA PHE A 540 7.28 8.14 19.22
C PHE A 540 7.14 9.12 20.39
N ARG A 541 7.32 8.65 21.62
CA ARG A 541 7.34 9.52 22.80
C ARG A 541 8.26 8.99 23.88
N ARG A 542 8.47 9.78 24.92
CA ARG A 542 9.26 9.39 26.11
C ARG A 542 10.65 8.87 25.73
N ILE A 543 11.32 9.54 24.79
CA ILE A 543 12.64 9.14 24.30
C ILE A 543 13.69 9.65 25.29
N LEU A 544 14.22 8.73 26.08
CA LEU A 544 15.19 8.97 27.14
C LEU A 544 16.49 8.20 26.84
N ILE A 545 17.62 8.80 27.11
CA ILE A 545 18.93 8.14 26.98
C ILE A 545 19.72 8.26 28.27
N LYS A 546 20.42 7.20 28.64
CA LYS A 546 21.47 7.18 29.64
C LYS A 546 22.79 6.92 28.92
N PRO A 547 23.61 7.96 28.65
CA PRO A 547 24.95 7.76 28.13
C PRO A 547 25.79 6.96 29.14
N LEU A 548 26.57 6.02 28.63
CA LEU A 548 27.51 5.22 29.40
C LEU A 548 28.95 5.64 29.04
N PRO A 549 29.95 5.29 29.86
CA PRO A 549 31.35 5.60 29.56
C PRO A 549 31.77 5.07 28.19
N SER A 550 32.42 5.93 27.41
CA SER A 550 33.03 5.60 26.12
C SER A 550 34.28 4.72 26.27
N SER A 551 34.57 3.91 25.26
CA SER A 551 35.85 3.21 25.13
C SER A 551 36.96 4.16 24.66
N ASP A 552 38.18 3.96 25.15
CA ASP A 552 39.37 4.64 24.63
C ASP A 552 39.81 4.03 23.28
N GLY A 553 40.25 4.87 22.34
CA GLY A 553 40.97 4.43 21.14
C GLY A 553 40.13 3.72 20.06
N LEU A 554 38.89 4.15 19.82
CA LEU A 554 38.08 3.64 18.70
C LEU A 554 38.80 3.83 17.35
N SER A 555 38.78 2.79 16.52
CA SER A 555 39.22 2.89 15.12
C SER A 555 38.22 3.72 14.31
N ALA A 556 38.69 4.33 13.21
CA ALA A 556 37.84 5.16 12.35
C ALA A 556 36.65 4.40 11.77
N ASP A 557 36.78 3.11 11.48
CA ASP A 557 35.68 2.26 10.96
C ASP A 557 34.66 1.85 12.02
N ALA A 558 34.99 2.01 13.31
CA ALA A 558 34.07 1.81 14.43
C ALA A 558 33.21 3.04 14.73
N VAL A 559 33.45 4.17 14.05
CA VAL A 559 32.77 5.44 14.25
C VAL A 559 32.04 5.83 12.96
N ALA A 560 30.80 6.27 13.09
CA ALA A 560 30.02 6.82 12.00
C ALA A 560 30.59 8.17 11.53
N ASP A 561 30.32 8.53 10.28
CA ASP A 561 30.84 9.79 9.73
C ASP A 561 30.34 11.00 10.54
N GLU A 562 31.13 12.08 10.59
CA GLU A 562 30.69 13.30 11.26
C GLU A 562 29.69 14.09 10.41
N ALA A 563 28.66 14.63 11.05
CA ALA A 563 27.73 15.55 10.41
C ALA A 563 28.45 16.86 10.04
N ARG A 564 28.56 17.14 8.74
CA ARG A 564 29.23 18.35 8.24
C ARG A 564 28.27 19.51 7.93
N GLY A 565 27.02 19.49 8.38
CA GLY A 565 26.06 20.60 8.13
C GLY A 565 25.44 20.61 6.73
N PHE A 566 25.40 19.45 6.06
CA PHE A 566 24.62 19.28 4.83
C PHE A 566 23.11 19.38 5.11
N ARG A 567 22.38 19.97 4.16
CA ARG A 567 20.91 19.98 4.13
C ARG A 567 20.39 19.42 2.80
N SER A 568 19.25 18.76 2.83
CA SER A 568 18.60 18.28 1.60
C SER A 568 18.09 19.47 0.78
N LEU A 569 18.26 19.40 -0.54
CA LEU A 569 17.61 20.29 -1.50
C LEU A 569 16.28 19.73 -2.01
N TYR A 570 15.96 18.48 -1.70
CA TYR A 570 14.75 17.80 -2.17
C TYR A 570 13.90 17.33 -0.99
N SER A 571 12.61 17.66 -1.03
CA SER A 571 11.64 17.37 0.06
C SER A 571 11.11 15.95 0.03
N GLY A 572 11.23 15.24 -1.11
CA GLY A 572 10.67 13.91 -1.31
C GLY A 572 9.18 13.87 -1.67
N VAL A 573 8.47 14.98 -1.58
CA VAL A 573 7.01 15.07 -1.81
C VAL A 573 6.65 16.05 -2.91
N ASP A 574 7.52 17.03 -3.17
CA ASP A 574 7.34 18.08 -4.15
C ASP A 574 8.70 18.66 -4.57
N PHE A 575 8.64 19.76 -5.32
CA PHE A 575 9.80 20.50 -5.81
C PHE A 575 9.89 21.88 -5.15
N ASP A 576 9.44 22.03 -3.90
CA ASP A 576 9.63 23.27 -3.16
C ASP A 576 11.13 23.62 -3.07
N GLY A 577 11.47 24.89 -3.33
CA GLY A 577 12.86 25.35 -3.48
C GLY A 577 13.45 25.14 -4.88
N TRP A 578 12.68 24.60 -5.84
CA TRP A 578 13.02 24.49 -7.25
C TRP A 578 12.07 25.31 -8.12
N LYS A 579 12.57 25.82 -9.25
CA LYS A 579 11.81 26.55 -10.25
C LYS A 579 10.94 25.59 -11.07
N TYR A 580 9.81 25.18 -10.49
CA TYR A 580 8.89 24.24 -11.12
C TYR A 580 7.75 24.97 -11.85
N THR A 581 7.64 24.74 -13.16
CA THR A 581 6.62 25.33 -14.05
C THR A 581 5.69 24.24 -14.62
N PRO A 582 4.55 24.59 -15.24
CA PRO A 582 3.67 23.60 -15.87
C PRO A 582 4.35 22.71 -16.93
N GLU A 583 5.45 23.16 -17.53
CA GLU A 583 6.23 22.37 -18.50
C GLU A 583 7.00 21.21 -17.86
N HIS A 584 7.17 21.21 -16.54
CA HIS A 584 7.80 20.11 -15.80
C HIS A 584 6.79 19.03 -15.41
N ALA A 585 5.49 19.37 -15.37
CA ALA A 585 4.43 18.51 -14.85
C ALA A 585 4.33 17.21 -15.65
N GLY A 586 4.45 16.07 -14.96
CA GLY A 586 4.42 14.74 -15.57
C GLY A 586 5.76 14.24 -16.12
N HIS A 587 6.76 15.12 -16.22
CA HIS A 587 8.09 14.77 -16.72
C HIS A 587 9.13 14.71 -15.61
N TRP A 588 9.15 15.70 -14.73
CA TRP A 588 9.87 15.67 -13.45
C TRP A 588 8.88 15.27 -12.36
N THR A 589 9.12 14.11 -11.76
CA THR A 589 8.23 13.51 -10.74
C THR A 589 8.94 13.43 -9.40
N ALA A 590 8.33 13.99 -8.37
CA ALA A 590 8.72 13.78 -6.98
C ALA A 590 8.24 12.37 -6.55
N ALA A 591 9.13 11.39 -6.63
CA ALA A 591 8.82 9.97 -6.44
C ALA A 591 9.36 9.48 -5.09
N ASN A 592 8.76 9.97 -4.00
CA ASN A 592 9.26 9.74 -2.64
C ASN A 592 10.70 10.29 -2.53
N TRP A 593 11.65 9.60 -1.89
CA TRP A 593 13.05 10.02 -1.75
C TRP A 593 13.84 10.15 -3.08
N LYS A 594 13.23 9.86 -4.24
CA LYS A 594 13.84 10.00 -5.57
C LYS A 594 13.17 11.10 -6.40
N ILE A 595 13.95 11.74 -7.25
CA ILE A 595 13.48 12.58 -8.35
C ILE A 595 13.58 11.74 -9.63
N ALA A 596 12.49 11.58 -10.37
CA ALA A 596 12.48 10.88 -11.65
C ALA A 596 12.26 11.86 -12.81
N PHE A 597 13.06 11.71 -13.86
CA PHE A 597 12.93 12.43 -15.12
C PHE A 597 12.71 11.44 -16.26
N ASP A 598 11.78 11.72 -17.17
CA ASP A 598 11.43 10.83 -18.28
C ASP A 598 12.16 11.13 -19.60
N GLY A 599 12.97 12.19 -19.65
CA GLY A 599 13.68 12.63 -20.85
C GLY A 599 13.06 13.86 -21.53
N VAL A 600 11.89 14.33 -21.10
CA VAL A 600 11.13 15.41 -21.75
C VAL A 600 10.94 16.61 -20.82
N GLY A 601 10.87 17.83 -21.35
CA GLY A 601 10.62 19.04 -20.53
C GLY A 601 11.90 19.84 -20.21
N PRO A 602 11.79 20.96 -19.48
CA PRO A 602 12.89 21.89 -19.19
C PRO A 602 13.86 21.37 -18.10
N ASP A 603 15.01 22.03 -17.94
CA ASP A 603 15.95 21.80 -16.83
C ASP A 603 15.32 22.18 -15.49
N LEU A 604 15.60 21.41 -14.44
CA LEU A 604 15.08 21.69 -13.10
C LEU A 604 16.11 22.47 -12.28
N TRP A 605 15.89 23.78 -12.12
CA TRP A 605 16.79 24.70 -11.41
C TRP A 605 16.37 24.92 -9.96
N THR A 606 17.33 25.07 -9.05
CA THR A 606 17.06 25.60 -7.71
C THR A 606 16.61 27.06 -7.79
N GLU A 607 15.75 27.48 -6.86
CA GLU A 607 15.42 28.90 -6.69
C GLU A 607 16.58 29.66 -6.07
N GLU A 608 17.22 29.06 -5.07
CA GLU A 608 18.38 29.61 -4.37
C GLU A 608 19.64 29.59 -5.23
N SER A 609 20.54 30.55 -4.96
CA SER A 609 21.85 30.67 -5.60
C SER A 609 22.99 30.49 -4.60
N PHE A 610 23.95 29.66 -4.97
CA PHE A 610 25.04 29.22 -4.09
C PHE A 610 26.38 29.82 -4.51
N GLY A 611 27.17 30.24 -3.53
CA GLY A 611 28.55 30.70 -3.68
C GLY A 611 29.51 29.52 -3.68
N ASP A 612 30.33 29.40 -2.64
CA ASP A 612 31.18 28.24 -2.41
C ASP A 612 30.38 27.13 -1.71
N PHE A 613 30.48 25.89 -2.19
CA PHE A 613 29.67 24.78 -1.69
C PHE A 613 30.31 23.41 -1.87
N GLU A 614 29.84 22.46 -1.07
CA GLU A 614 29.92 21.02 -1.33
C GLU A 614 28.52 20.49 -1.67
N LEU A 615 28.39 19.75 -2.75
CA LEU A 615 27.15 19.09 -3.19
C LEU A 615 27.38 17.58 -3.22
N ARG A 616 26.49 16.82 -2.57
CA ARG A 616 26.37 15.38 -2.73
C ARG A 616 25.10 15.10 -3.53
N CYS A 617 25.20 14.25 -4.55
CA CYS A 617 24.06 13.88 -5.39
C CYS A 617 24.22 12.44 -5.87
N ASP A 618 23.20 11.62 -5.61
CA ASP A 618 23.10 10.29 -6.20
C ASP A 618 22.33 10.36 -7.50
N TRP A 619 22.74 9.57 -8.49
CA TRP A 619 22.05 9.49 -9.78
C TRP A 619 22.19 8.10 -10.40
N ARG A 620 21.25 7.73 -11.27
CA ARG A 620 21.35 6.53 -12.11
C ARG A 620 20.58 6.71 -13.41
N TRP A 621 21.09 6.13 -14.49
CA TRP A 621 20.31 5.97 -15.71
C TRP A 621 19.10 5.08 -15.46
N ALA A 622 17.92 5.54 -15.89
CA ALA A 622 16.66 4.81 -15.73
C ALA A 622 16.08 4.35 -17.09
N GLY A 623 16.65 4.83 -18.19
CA GLY A 623 16.26 4.46 -19.55
C GLY A 623 16.89 3.16 -20.05
N GLU A 624 16.37 2.67 -21.18
CA GLU A 624 16.96 1.54 -21.91
C GLU A 624 18.27 1.97 -22.57
N ALA A 625 19.33 1.17 -22.39
CA ALA A 625 20.61 1.41 -23.03
C ALA A 625 20.58 0.92 -24.48
N VAL A 626 21.04 1.77 -25.41
CA VAL A 626 21.18 1.43 -26.83
C VAL A 626 22.64 1.44 -27.24
N GLU A 627 23.02 0.51 -28.12
CA GLU A 627 24.38 0.49 -28.65
C GLU A 627 24.60 1.69 -29.60
N GLY A 628 25.70 2.42 -29.42
CA GLY A 628 26.01 3.59 -30.22
C GLY A 628 27.50 3.92 -30.26
N GLU A 629 27.91 4.59 -31.33
CA GLU A 629 29.28 5.12 -31.47
C GLU A 629 29.41 6.42 -30.65
N ARG A 630 30.41 6.46 -29.75
CA ARG A 630 30.74 7.64 -28.93
C ARG A 630 32.18 8.05 -29.12
N PRO A 631 32.48 9.35 -29.13
CA PRO A 631 33.83 9.82 -29.42
C PRO A 631 34.81 9.45 -28.31
N VAL A 632 36.06 9.21 -28.71
CA VAL A 632 37.19 9.13 -27.78
C VAL A 632 37.63 10.56 -27.44
N VAL A 633 37.82 10.82 -26.15
CA VAL A 633 38.43 12.06 -25.65
C VAL A 633 39.75 11.69 -24.98
N LEU A 634 40.81 12.39 -25.34
CA LEU A 634 42.15 12.19 -24.79
C LEU A 634 42.29 12.91 -23.44
N PRO A 635 43.24 12.50 -22.57
CA PRO A 635 43.44 13.14 -21.26
C PRO A 635 43.75 14.64 -21.30
N ASN A 636 44.19 15.17 -22.45
CA ASN A 636 44.40 16.59 -22.66
C ASN A 636 43.12 17.36 -23.08
N GLY A 637 41.97 16.67 -23.13
CA GLY A 637 40.67 17.20 -23.54
C GLY A 637 40.41 17.22 -25.05
N ASP A 638 41.39 16.83 -25.88
CA ASP A 638 41.21 16.80 -27.34
C ASP A 638 40.45 15.55 -27.80
N GLN A 639 39.68 15.72 -28.88
CA GLN A 639 38.87 14.69 -29.50
C GLN A 639 39.42 14.40 -30.90
N PRO A 640 40.21 13.33 -31.10
CA PRO A 640 40.91 13.05 -32.36
C PRO A 640 40.00 12.58 -33.51
N GLY A 641 38.69 12.46 -33.27
CA GLY A 641 37.71 12.03 -34.27
C GLY A 641 37.50 10.52 -34.34
N THR A 642 38.21 9.72 -33.53
CA THR A 642 37.92 8.29 -33.36
C THR A 642 36.70 8.09 -32.46
N THR A 643 35.90 7.06 -32.76
CA THR A 643 34.76 6.64 -31.95
C THR A 643 34.97 5.22 -31.42
N VAL A 644 34.27 4.90 -30.33
CA VAL A 644 34.18 3.58 -29.74
C VAL A 644 32.71 3.27 -29.53
N ARG A 645 32.35 2.02 -29.79
CA ARG A 645 31.00 1.53 -29.58
C ARG A 645 30.76 1.23 -28.09
N VAL A 646 29.71 1.82 -27.54
CA VAL A 646 29.32 1.67 -26.13
C VAL A 646 27.82 1.44 -26.01
N MET A 647 27.38 0.88 -24.89
CA MET A 647 25.98 0.95 -24.48
C MET A 647 25.72 2.33 -23.90
N ASP A 648 24.75 3.04 -24.44
CA ASP A 648 24.43 4.41 -24.03
C ASP A 648 22.99 4.49 -23.53
N ALA A 649 22.82 4.91 -22.28
CA ALA A 649 21.53 5.13 -21.65
C ALA A 649 21.15 6.61 -21.55
N GLY A 650 21.87 7.48 -22.26
CA GLY A 650 21.60 8.90 -22.39
C GLY A 650 22.56 9.80 -21.63
N ASP A 651 22.31 11.10 -21.80
CA ASP A 651 23.08 12.19 -21.23
C ASP A 651 22.27 12.90 -20.13
N SER A 652 22.96 13.58 -19.22
CA SER A 652 22.41 14.49 -18.21
C SER A 652 23.58 15.22 -17.54
N GLY A 653 23.35 15.84 -16.40
CA GLY A 653 24.40 16.46 -15.60
C GLY A 653 23.87 17.46 -14.61
N ILE A 654 24.81 18.07 -13.89
CA ILE A 654 24.54 19.07 -12.87
C ILE A 654 25.14 20.39 -13.33
N TYR A 655 24.28 21.38 -13.59
CA TYR A 655 24.72 22.73 -13.91
C TYR A 655 25.09 23.48 -12.64
N LEU A 656 26.26 24.10 -12.63
CA LEU A 656 26.78 24.84 -11.50
C LEU A 656 26.65 26.35 -11.77
N ARG A 657 26.23 27.07 -10.74
CA ARG A 657 26.20 28.55 -10.69
C ARG A 657 25.50 29.22 -11.89
N GLY A 658 24.35 28.66 -12.29
CA GLY A 658 23.42 29.29 -13.22
C GLY A 658 23.79 29.21 -14.70
N SER A 659 24.77 28.38 -15.07
CA SER A 659 25.25 28.29 -16.44
C SER A 659 25.39 26.84 -16.91
N SER A 660 24.86 26.56 -18.10
CA SER A 660 25.08 25.27 -18.77
C SER A 660 26.53 25.08 -19.24
N LYS A 661 27.34 26.15 -19.28
CA LYS A 661 28.78 26.04 -19.59
C LYS A 661 29.54 25.30 -18.48
N SER A 662 29.15 25.52 -17.22
CA SER A 662 29.73 24.90 -16.02
C SER A 662 28.90 23.68 -15.60
N GLN A 663 28.85 22.69 -16.48
CA GLN A 663 28.14 21.43 -16.24
C GLN A 663 29.11 20.36 -15.74
N VAL A 664 28.81 19.68 -14.63
CA VAL A 664 29.39 18.35 -14.34
C VAL A 664 28.52 17.32 -15.04
N ASN A 665 29.02 16.73 -16.11
CA ASN A 665 28.21 15.92 -17.01
C ASN A 665 27.92 14.49 -16.46
N ILE A 666 26.90 13.84 -17.01
CA ILE A 666 26.55 12.43 -16.79
C ILE A 666 26.32 11.77 -18.15
N TRP A 667 27.14 10.78 -18.55
CA TRP A 667 26.96 10.07 -19.83
C TRP A 667 27.68 8.71 -19.87
N CYS A 668 27.49 7.97 -20.96
CA CYS A 668 28.15 6.68 -21.16
C CYS A 668 29.41 6.74 -22.06
N TRP A 669 30.07 7.90 -22.19
CA TRP A 669 31.26 8.01 -23.05
C TRP A 669 32.47 7.29 -22.44
N PRO A 670 33.45 6.84 -23.26
CA PRO A 670 34.60 6.07 -22.77
C PRO A 670 35.45 6.75 -21.69
N ILE A 671 35.43 8.07 -21.59
CA ILE A 671 36.16 8.83 -20.56
C ILE A 671 35.45 8.85 -19.20
N GLY A 672 34.20 8.40 -19.13
CA GLY A 672 33.35 8.47 -17.94
C GLY A 672 32.69 9.82 -17.72
N SER A 673 31.84 9.90 -16.70
CA SER A 673 31.13 11.10 -16.28
C SER A 673 31.98 12.02 -15.41
N GLY A 674 31.53 13.26 -15.26
CA GLY A 674 32.16 14.26 -14.41
C GLY A 674 33.00 15.30 -15.16
N GLU A 675 33.01 15.30 -16.50
CA GLU A 675 33.66 16.34 -17.29
C GLU A 675 32.93 17.67 -17.22
N VAL A 676 33.63 18.77 -17.56
CA VAL A 676 33.01 20.08 -17.83
C VAL A 676 33.05 20.39 -19.32
N TYR A 677 32.08 19.84 -20.05
CA TYR A 677 31.98 19.91 -21.51
C TYR A 677 32.13 21.34 -22.06
N GLY A 678 31.42 22.31 -21.46
CA GLY A 678 31.41 23.70 -21.92
C GLY A 678 32.76 24.42 -21.81
N TYR A 679 33.68 23.94 -20.98
CA TYR A 679 35.05 24.45 -20.89
C TYR A 679 36.01 23.62 -21.76
N ARG A 680 35.88 22.30 -21.74
CA ARG A 680 36.75 21.40 -22.53
C ARG A 680 36.67 21.68 -24.03
N THR A 681 35.47 21.94 -24.54
CA THR A 681 35.21 22.15 -25.97
C THR A 681 35.42 23.58 -26.44
N ASP A 682 35.48 24.54 -25.52
CA ASP A 682 35.75 25.94 -25.82
C ASP A 682 37.24 26.15 -26.15
N ARG A 683 37.54 26.29 -27.44
CA ARG A 683 38.92 26.45 -27.94
C ARG A 683 39.58 27.77 -27.53
N SER A 684 38.83 28.73 -26.97
CA SER A 684 39.40 29.93 -26.37
C SER A 684 39.99 29.66 -24.98
N MET A 685 39.63 28.55 -24.34
CA MET A 685 40.20 28.16 -23.04
C MET A 685 41.65 27.66 -23.19
N PRO A 686 42.54 28.01 -22.24
CA PRO A 686 43.89 27.46 -22.17
C PRO A 686 43.91 25.93 -22.19
N ALA A 687 44.95 25.34 -22.77
CA ALA A 687 45.04 23.89 -22.92
C ALA A 687 45.05 23.14 -21.58
N ASP A 688 45.68 23.73 -20.56
CA ASP A 688 45.69 23.23 -19.19
C ASP A 688 44.30 23.28 -18.53
N VAL A 689 43.50 24.32 -18.80
CA VAL A 689 42.09 24.37 -18.37
C VAL A 689 41.29 23.24 -19.00
N ARG A 690 41.39 23.06 -20.33
CA ARG A 690 40.65 22.00 -21.06
C ARG A 690 41.03 20.60 -20.61
N ALA A 691 42.32 20.36 -20.36
CA ALA A 691 42.80 19.11 -19.77
C ALA A 691 42.29 18.93 -18.32
N GLY A 692 42.34 19.99 -17.51
CA GLY A 692 41.93 19.96 -16.11
C GLY A 692 40.45 19.66 -15.89
N VAL A 693 39.57 20.03 -16.82
CA VAL A 693 38.13 19.69 -16.79
C VAL A 693 37.77 18.38 -17.49
N THR A 694 38.77 17.59 -17.90
CA THR A 694 38.58 16.26 -18.50
C THR A 694 38.77 15.19 -17.42
N PRO A 695 37.88 14.19 -17.29
CA PRO A 695 37.98 13.15 -16.28
C PRO A 695 39.31 12.40 -16.34
N ARG A 696 39.93 12.23 -15.17
CA ARG A 696 41.21 11.48 -15.04
C ARG A 696 41.00 9.97 -15.06
N VAL A 697 39.81 9.52 -14.68
CA VAL A 697 39.42 8.11 -14.58
C VAL A 697 37.93 7.99 -14.86
N ALA A 698 37.53 6.94 -15.59
CA ALA A 698 36.13 6.55 -15.71
C ALA A 698 35.73 5.79 -14.45
N ALA A 699 34.92 6.43 -13.59
CA ALA A 699 34.54 5.91 -12.28
C ALA A 699 33.04 5.56 -12.17
N ASP A 700 32.31 5.62 -13.28
CA ASP A 700 30.89 5.27 -13.39
C ASP A 700 30.62 3.83 -12.97
N ALA A 701 29.52 3.63 -12.25
CA ALA A 701 28.93 2.32 -12.01
C ALA A 701 28.22 1.82 -13.29
N PRO A 702 27.96 0.51 -13.40
CA PRO A 702 27.16 -0.04 -14.49
C PRO A 702 25.81 0.67 -14.67
N ILE A 703 25.31 0.68 -15.91
CA ILE A 703 24.00 1.28 -16.24
C ILE A 703 22.89 0.68 -15.37
N GLY A 704 22.05 1.54 -14.79
CA GLY A 704 20.98 1.17 -13.85
C GLY A 704 21.41 1.13 -12.38
N GLU A 705 22.72 1.12 -12.08
CA GLU A 705 23.24 1.23 -10.72
C GLU A 705 23.40 2.69 -10.27
N TRP A 706 23.36 2.90 -8.96
CA TRP A 706 23.51 4.23 -8.37
C TRP A 706 24.97 4.69 -8.35
N ASN A 707 25.18 5.88 -8.88
CA ASN A 707 26.40 6.68 -8.81
C ASN A 707 26.25 7.74 -7.72
N ARG A 708 27.37 8.17 -7.12
CA ARG A 708 27.41 9.31 -6.20
C ARG A 708 28.46 10.31 -6.66
N PHE A 709 28.01 11.54 -6.91
CA PHE A 709 28.88 12.70 -7.00
C PHE A 709 29.07 13.35 -5.63
N GLU A 710 30.30 13.73 -5.35
CA GLU A 710 30.66 14.74 -4.35
C GLU A 710 31.42 15.85 -5.07
N ILE A 711 30.78 17.01 -5.20
CA ILE A 711 31.24 18.15 -5.98
C ILE A 711 31.59 19.27 -5.01
N THR A 712 32.82 19.74 -5.05
CA THR A 712 33.29 20.89 -4.27
C THR A 712 33.59 22.04 -5.22
N MET A 713 32.93 23.18 -5.00
CA MET A 713 33.11 24.40 -5.78
C MET A 713 33.57 25.53 -4.85
N VAL A 714 34.80 26.02 -5.02
CA VAL A 714 35.39 27.09 -4.21
C VAL A 714 36.04 28.13 -5.13
N GLY A 715 35.57 29.37 -5.10
CA GLY A 715 36.01 30.40 -6.04
C GLY A 715 35.77 29.96 -7.49
N GLU A 716 36.83 29.74 -8.27
CA GLU A 716 36.74 29.18 -9.63
C GLU A 716 37.25 27.73 -9.72
N GLU A 717 37.54 27.09 -8.59
CA GLU A 717 38.06 25.71 -8.55
C GLU A 717 36.95 24.70 -8.31
N LEU A 718 36.97 23.64 -9.12
CA LEU A 718 36.03 22.54 -9.09
C LEU A 718 36.78 21.23 -8.82
N THR A 719 36.37 20.52 -7.77
CA THR A 719 36.76 19.14 -7.52
C THR A 719 35.52 18.25 -7.63
N VAL A 720 35.64 17.14 -8.36
CA VAL A 720 34.56 16.16 -8.53
C VAL A 720 35.09 14.79 -8.12
N VAL A 721 34.44 14.19 -7.14
CA VAL A 721 34.63 12.80 -6.75
C VAL A 721 33.41 12.01 -7.22
N LEU A 722 33.64 10.95 -7.99
CA LEU A 722 32.61 10.03 -8.47
C LEU A 722 32.88 8.65 -7.88
N ASN A 723 31.92 8.11 -7.14
CA ASN A 723 32.03 6.78 -6.51
C ASN A 723 33.31 6.59 -5.67
N GLY A 724 33.72 7.64 -4.96
CA GLY A 724 34.93 7.64 -4.12
C GLY A 724 36.25 7.84 -4.87
N GLN A 725 36.23 8.03 -6.20
CA GLN A 725 37.41 8.34 -7.00
C GLN A 725 37.40 9.80 -7.46
N THR A 726 38.48 10.53 -7.24
CA THR A 726 38.62 11.91 -7.73
C THR A 726 38.76 11.91 -9.26
N VAL A 727 37.71 12.34 -9.95
CA VAL A 727 37.67 12.41 -11.42
C VAL A 727 38.15 13.77 -11.94
N LEU A 728 37.83 14.86 -11.24
CA LEU A 728 38.41 16.19 -11.44
C LEU A 728 39.03 16.68 -10.12
N ASP A 729 40.23 17.24 -10.20
CA ASP A 729 41.04 17.62 -9.03
C ASP A 729 41.46 19.09 -9.17
N HIS A 730 40.82 19.99 -8.42
CA HIS A 730 41.05 21.44 -8.47
C HIS A 730 41.02 22.02 -9.90
N ALA A 731 40.07 21.55 -10.73
CA ALA A 731 39.89 22.02 -12.09
C ALA A 731 39.45 23.50 -12.11
N ARG A 732 40.13 24.33 -12.91
CA ARG A 732 39.82 25.77 -12.99
C ARG A 732 38.69 26.03 -13.99
N LEU A 733 37.72 26.85 -13.60
CA LEU A 733 36.61 27.32 -14.45
C LEU A 733 36.66 28.86 -14.62
N PRO A 734 37.59 29.41 -15.42
CA PRO A 734 37.75 30.86 -15.56
C PRO A 734 36.45 31.56 -16.02
N GLY A 735 36.02 32.57 -15.26
CA GLY A 735 34.83 33.35 -15.59
C GLY A 735 33.50 32.68 -15.22
N VAL A 736 33.53 31.58 -14.48
CA VAL A 736 32.32 31.06 -13.80
C VAL A 736 31.79 32.14 -12.84
N ALA A 737 30.46 32.25 -12.74
CA ALA A 737 29.86 33.20 -11.81
C ALA A 737 30.32 32.93 -10.37
N ALA A 738 30.44 33.96 -9.54
CA ALA A 738 30.76 33.80 -8.12
C ALA A 738 29.62 33.14 -7.33
N ARG A 739 28.37 33.34 -7.78
CA ARG A 739 27.16 32.78 -7.18
C ARG A 739 26.10 32.53 -8.25
N GLY A 740 25.34 31.44 -8.14
CA GLY A 740 24.20 31.15 -9.01
C GLY A 740 23.47 29.86 -8.63
N PRO A 741 22.30 29.56 -9.23
CA PRO A 741 21.55 28.35 -8.93
C PRO A 741 22.23 27.09 -9.46
N ILE A 742 21.81 25.93 -8.97
CA ILE A 742 22.20 24.61 -9.48
C ILE A 742 21.03 24.06 -10.30
N ALA A 743 21.29 23.27 -11.34
CA ALA A 743 20.23 22.55 -12.05
C ALA A 743 20.56 21.09 -12.28
N LEU A 744 19.51 20.28 -12.36
CA LEU A 744 19.53 18.96 -12.96
C LEU A 744 19.19 19.11 -14.45
N GLN A 745 20.11 18.70 -15.32
CA GLN A 745 19.96 18.88 -16.76
C GLN A 745 18.85 17.97 -17.33
N ARG A 746 18.07 18.54 -18.25
CA ARG A 746 17.28 17.80 -19.24
C ARG A 746 18.18 17.30 -20.37
N HIS A 747 18.12 16.01 -20.70
CA HIS A 747 18.69 15.56 -21.97
C HIS A 747 18.11 14.24 -22.48
N GLY A 748 16.88 14.28 -22.99
CA GLY A 748 16.33 13.30 -23.95
C GLY A 748 16.20 11.84 -23.50
N ALA A 749 16.64 11.51 -22.29
CA ALA A 749 16.70 10.16 -21.76
C ALA A 749 16.26 10.13 -20.29
N PRO A 750 15.62 9.03 -19.84
CA PRO A 750 15.21 8.90 -18.45
C PRO A 750 16.40 8.77 -17.48
N ILE A 751 16.34 9.52 -16.39
CA ILE A 751 17.33 9.48 -15.30
C ILE A 751 16.63 9.64 -13.95
N GLU A 752 17.17 9.03 -12.92
CA GLU A 752 16.74 9.27 -11.54
C GLU A 752 17.86 9.94 -10.74
N PHE A 753 17.48 10.88 -9.88
CA PHE A 753 18.34 11.49 -8.88
C PHE A 753 17.84 11.17 -7.47
N ALA A 754 18.73 11.15 -6.50
CA ALA A 754 18.42 10.99 -5.09
C ALA A 754 19.48 11.67 -4.23
N ASN A 755 19.23 11.81 -2.93
CA ASN A 755 20.22 12.29 -1.96
C ASN A 755 20.94 13.57 -2.42
N VAL A 756 20.16 14.58 -2.85
CA VAL A 756 20.66 15.87 -3.31
C VAL A 756 20.87 16.77 -2.08
N PHE A 757 22.08 16.76 -1.54
CA PHE A 757 22.45 17.49 -0.33
C PHE A 757 23.48 18.56 -0.62
N ILE A 758 23.32 19.74 -0.01
CA ILE A 758 24.28 20.84 -0.13
C ILE A 758 24.77 21.32 1.22
N ARG A 759 26.03 21.74 1.25
CA ARG A 759 26.68 22.47 2.34
C ARG A 759 27.34 23.72 1.77
N THR A 760 26.94 24.89 2.26
CA THR A 760 27.60 26.16 1.89
C THR A 760 28.92 26.32 2.66
N LEU A 761 29.91 26.98 2.03
CA LEU A 761 31.26 27.19 2.58
C LEU A 761 31.58 28.66 2.82
N ASP A 762 30.73 29.58 2.34
CA ASP A 762 30.90 31.02 2.40
C ASP A 762 30.39 31.69 3.68
#